data_AF-A0A8J4PMI2-F1
#
_entry.id   AF-A0A8J4PMI2-F1
#
_cell.length_a   1.000
_cell.length_b   1.000
_cell.length_c   1.000
_cell.angle_alpha   90.00
_cell.angle_beta   90.00
_cell.angle_gamma   90.00
#
_symmetry.space_group_name_H-M   'P 1'
#
loop_
_entity.id
_entity.type
_entity.pdbx_description
1 polymer ?
#
loop_
_entity_poly.entity_id
_entity_poly.type
_entity_poly.pdbx_seq_one_letter_code
_entity_poly.pdbx_strand_id
1 'polypeptide(L)'
;MDHMNNNYKNELNSNSNSNNNDINDLLVNILSSLYEIIYPCYGINGRFQMLVGESNEKKQQKVILTKKASEILKNIVSENVFINIVKKSIATLESVCFDGSATLVLLIYSLYRESVYLLDNGIHPISLIYAYQKSFAQIDSALDRLRIPLLRGIENPNQIENDMNSNQILDIKLSDIDQSLLRSTINTTLQTKLDSIDCSSILDCCMEITNYLFLNKELNLSIKDIMKKRISFQDQIIINTKRLSNNNSSDKDNVSFYTILKNGFFIDSIHFIINSQQEDNKSLENMKIIFLNQDIAMDGMEDSSKPTKMVFNSVQERSMFYNQEKEKLRKNLQLLNQYLGDDNCDGNTIIINEKDIDEYSKSLFHQFGFKRLYKNVNSQMIKQVLNSCQIHPLNSLSSLPPFNEKNKEYFYSHHVGRVEKVDFKPSSTYVGLKKMDTFFSSIKGSQGNEKPFVSLEITGSTSSSLHSRVGSFIIGMGVVKCCIEDLFSLPSACATEFAIIKHLQQCIESDDLGLVEKKSFGAMIKAIEILPKTILNNHSLPILKTMDAFNNRNLLKERDSSHFIGINIKPNGLNDYFIDSKQAGILETYRSKTQIFRYLIDIVSLLLKIDQIIPYQPRNLILPPQFQKERERELKKTLQQQEKEAKENREYIRFKTPKITSEYFENEKLQHTKKLNQLFYLDEQVEKRKKFEKYTTNQFSK
;
A
#
# COMPACT_ATOMS: atom_id res chain seq x y z
N MET A 1 24.60 6.94 -13.19
CA MET A 1 23.70 7.83 -12.44
C MET A 1 24.41 9.15 -12.07
N ASP A 2 25.62 9.13 -11.51
CA ASP A 2 26.39 10.38 -11.31
C ASP A 2 26.79 11.08 -12.62
N HIS A 3 27.06 10.30 -13.68
CA HIS A 3 27.18 10.84 -15.04
C HIS A 3 25.87 11.42 -15.60
N MET A 4 24.71 10.93 -15.16
CA MET A 4 23.38 11.46 -15.57
C MET A 4 23.08 12.79 -14.86
N ASN A 5 23.34 12.87 -13.56
CA ASN A 5 23.13 14.12 -12.79
C ASN A 5 24.10 15.24 -13.22
N ASN A 6 25.33 14.88 -13.59
CA ASN A 6 26.30 15.86 -14.12
C ASN A 6 25.95 16.34 -15.53
N ASN A 7 25.42 15.49 -16.41
CA ASN A 7 24.92 15.93 -17.72
C ASN A 7 23.67 16.79 -17.57
N TYR A 8 22.73 16.43 -16.69
CA TYR A 8 21.49 17.19 -16.46
C TYR A 8 21.77 18.62 -15.93
N LYS A 9 22.72 18.78 -15.00
CA LYS A 9 23.12 20.10 -14.48
C LYS A 9 23.95 20.92 -15.48
N ASN A 10 24.71 20.28 -16.35
CA ASN A 10 25.49 20.97 -17.37
C ASN A 10 24.64 21.39 -18.58
N GLU A 11 23.64 20.59 -18.99
CA GLU A 11 22.74 20.91 -20.11
C GLU A 11 21.70 21.99 -19.76
N LEU A 12 21.19 22.01 -18.52
CA LEU A 12 20.23 23.05 -18.08
C LEU A 12 20.88 24.44 -17.90
N ASN A 13 22.19 24.51 -17.65
CA ASN A 13 22.90 25.78 -17.45
C ASN A 13 23.46 26.36 -18.76
N SER A 14 23.62 25.55 -19.82
CA SER A 14 24.14 26.01 -21.11
C SER A 14 23.07 26.41 -22.12
N ASN A 15 21.85 25.84 -22.05
CA ASN A 15 20.81 26.06 -23.05
C ASN A 15 19.55 26.70 -22.46
N SER A 16 19.57 28.03 -22.33
CA SER A 16 18.36 28.83 -22.07
C SER A 16 17.42 28.94 -23.29
N ASN A 17 17.81 28.36 -24.43
CA ASN A 17 16.97 28.12 -25.61
C ASN A 17 17.16 26.66 -26.05
N SER A 18 16.32 25.74 -25.55
CA SER A 18 16.21 24.40 -26.15
C SER A 18 15.14 24.46 -27.25
N ASN A 19 15.47 23.97 -28.44
CA ASN A 19 14.47 23.80 -29.50
C ASN A 19 13.53 22.65 -29.10
N ASN A 20 12.28 22.67 -29.57
CA ASN A 20 11.29 21.62 -29.26
C ASN A 20 11.78 20.20 -29.57
N ASN A 21 12.62 20.04 -30.60
CA ASN A 21 13.19 18.75 -30.98
C ASN A 21 14.18 18.23 -29.91
N ASP A 22 14.98 19.11 -29.30
CA ASP A 22 15.96 18.73 -28.28
C ASP A 22 15.28 18.19 -27.01
N ILE A 23 14.09 18.71 -26.68
CA ILE A 23 13.29 18.27 -25.53
C ILE A 23 12.71 16.89 -25.77
N ASN A 24 12.18 16.65 -26.98
CA ASN A 24 11.64 15.35 -27.34
C ASN A 24 12.71 14.26 -27.31
N ASP A 25 13.92 14.56 -27.80
CA ASP A 25 15.05 13.64 -27.76
C ASP A 25 15.51 13.37 -26.32
N LEU A 26 15.59 14.42 -25.48
CA LEU A 26 15.87 14.27 -24.05
C LEU A 26 14.85 13.34 -23.37
N LEU A 27 13.57 13.53 -23.65
CA LEU A 27 12.48 12.71 -23.09
C LEU A 27 12.55 11.26 -23.57
N VAL A 28 12.83 11.02 -24.85
CA VAL A 28 13.04 9.66 -25.38
C VAL A 28 14.20 8.98 -24.67
N ASN A 29 15.32 9.69 -24.43
CA ASN A 29 16.48 9.13 -23.73
C ASN A 29 16.18 8.78 -22.26
N ILE A 30 15.45 9.66 -21.55
CA ILE A 30 15.02 9.41 -20.17
C ILE A 30 14.10 8.18 -20.11
N LEU A 31 13.10 8.13 -20.99
CA LEU A 31 12.15 7.02 -21.04
C LEU A 31 12.84 5.71 -21.49
N SER A 32 13.81 5.78 -22.40
CA SER A 32 14.63 4.64 -22.81
C SER A 32 15.41 4.07 -21.63
N SER A 33 15.97 4.94 -20.79
CA SER A 33 16.69 4.51 -19.58
C SER A 33 15.76 3.79 -18.60
N LEU A 34 14.52 4.28 -18.42
CA LEU A 34 13.51 3.60 -17.61
C LEU A 34 13.08 2.26 -18.23
N TYR A 35 12.92 2.23 -19.55
CA TYR A 35 12.61 1.00 -20.29
C TYR A 35 13.71 -0.04 -20.10
N GLU A 36 14.99 0.32 -20.28
CA GLU A 36 16.16 -0.55 -20.11
C GLU A 36 16.24 -1.14 -18.71
N ILE A 37 15.90 -0.35 -17.70
CA ILE A 37 15.79 -0.84 -16.32
C ILE A 37 14.62 -1.81 -16.21
N ILE A 38 13.44 -1.58 -16.77
CA ILE A 38 12.25 -2.38 -16.44
C ILE A 38 12.00 -3.58 -17.34
N TYR A 39 12.32 -3.52 -18.64
CA TYR A 39 12.01 -4.60 -19.60
C TYR A 39 12.56 -5.98 -19.22
N PRO A 40 13.75 -6.13 -18.57
CA PRO A 40 14.25 -7.45 -18.21
C PRO A 40 13.38 -8.15 -17.17
N CYS A 41 12.55 -7.42 -16.41
CA CYS A 41 11.66 -7.97 -15.39
C CYS A 41 10.29 -8.40 -15.93
N TYR A 42 9.98 -8.11 -17.20
CA TYR A 42 8.66 -8.37 -17.78
C TYR A 42 8.47 -9.85 -18.15
N GLY A 43 7.34 -10.45 -17.78
CA GLY A 43 6.99 -11.85 -18.07
C GLY A 43 7.42 -12.84 -16.98
N ILE A 44 7.09 -14.14 -17.19
CA ILE A 44 7.29 -15.21 -16.20
C ILE A 44 8.79 -15.44 -15.91
N ASN A 45 9.62 -15.49 -16.96
CA ASN A 45 11.08 -15.61 -16.81
C ASN A 45 11.77 -14.24 -16.68
N GLY A 46 11.04 -13.21 -16.26
CA GLY A 46 11.62 -11.92 -15.93
C GLY A 46 12.75 -12.07 -14.91
N ARG A 47 13.85 -11.35 -15.12
CA ARG A 47 15.05 -11.39 -14.29
C ARG A 47 14.85 -10.57 -13.02
N PHE A 48 15.30 -11.10 -11.90
CA PHE A 48 15.34 -10.33 -10.64
C PHE A 48 16.39 -9.22 -10.72
N GLN A 49 16.06 -8.07 -10.14
CA GLN A 49 17.00 -6.99 -9.94
C GLN A 49 17.40 -6.88 -8.48
N MET A 50 18.70 -6.74 -8.27
CA MET A 50 19.28 -6.49 -6.96
C MET A 50 19.51 -4.99 -6.80
N LEU A 51 18.76 -4.39 -5.88
CA LEU A 51 18.90 -2.99 -5.50
C LEU A 51 19.71 -2.94 -4.21
N VAL A 52 20.82 -2.23 -4.27
CA VAL A 52 21.75 -2.10 -3.15
C VAL A 52 21.63 -0.67 -2.62
N GLY A 53 21.11 -0.52 -1.40
CA GLY A 53 21.04 0.78 -0.74
C GLY A 53 22.41 1.25 -0.26
N GLU A 54 22.55 2.57 -0.09
CA GLU A 54 23.72 3.18 0.53
C GLU A 54 23.86 2.71 1.99
N SER A 55 25.06 2.28 2.37
CA SER A 55 25.37 1.88 3.74
C SER A 55 25.77 3.11 4.56
N ASN A 56 25.01 3.41 5.61
CA ASN A 56 25.49 4.31 6.67
C ASN A 56 26.21 3.47 7.74
N GLU A 57 27.26 4.00 8.36
CA GLU A 57 28.17 3.33 9.32
C GLU A 57 27.50 2.55 10.48
N LYS A 58 26.19 2.73 10.71
CA LYS A 58 25.41 2.07 11.77
C LYS A 58 24.23 1.21 11.28
N LYS A 59 24.00 1.06 9.96
CA LYS A 59 22.91 0.25 9.40
C LYS A 59 23.46 -0.80 8.45
N GLN A 60 23.01 -2.05 8.61
CA GLN A 60 23.25 -3.11 7.63
C GLN A 60 22.79 -2.62 6.24
N GLN A 61 23.61 -2.87 5.23
CA GLN A 61 23.32 -2.50 3.85
C GLN A 61 22.01 -3.17 3.42
N LYS A 62 21.00 -2.37 3.09
CA LYS A 62 19.69 -2.88 2.70
C LYS A 62 19.78 -3.37 1.25
N VAL A 63 19.73 -4.68 1.07
CA VAL A 63 19.66 -5.33 -0.25
C VAL A 63 18.21 -5.74 -0.51
N ILE A 64 17.64 -5.25 -1.61
CA ILE A 64 16.29 -5.61 -2.06
C ILE A 64 16.43 -6.39 -3.36
N LEU A 65 15.77 -7.55 -3.44
CA LEU A 65 15.73 -8.38 -4.64
C LEU A 65 14.28 -8.46 -5.10
N THR A 66 13.98 -8.00 -6.32
CA THR A 66 12.60 -7.90 -6.80
C THR A 66 12.49 -7.98 -8.32
N LYS A 67 11.36 -8.47 -8.82
CA LYS A 67 10.92 -8.33 -10.23
C LYS A 67 9.87 -7.23 -10.41
N LYS A 68 9.43 -6.60 -9.32
CA LYS A 68 8.31 -5.66 -9.34
C LYS A 68 8.80 -4.26 -9.76
N ALA A 69 8.29 -3.79 -10.89
CA ALA A 69 8.69 -2.50 -11.47
C ALA A 69 8.47 -1.31 -10.52
N SER A 70 7.36 -1.27 -9.79
CA SER A 70 7.10 -0.18 -8.84
C SER A 70 8.09 -0.16 -7.67
N GLU A 71 8.49 -1.33 -7.17
CA GLU A 71 9.44 -1.44 -6.08
C GLU A 71 10.84 -1.00 -6.54
N ILE A 72 11.21 -1.36 -7.78
CA ILE A 72 12.44 -0.87 -8.42
C ILE A 72 12.41 0.66 -8.51
N LEU A 73 11.36 1.22 -9.12
CA LEU A 73 11.26 2.66 -9.35
C LEU A 73 11.15 3.46 -8.05
N LYS A 74 10.49 2.91 -7.02
CA LYS A 74 10.38 3.56 -5.70
C LYS A 74 11.72 3.72 -5.01
N ASN A 75 12.64 2.76 -5.17
CA ASN A 75 13.96 2.79 -4.54
C ASN A 75 15.02 3.54 -5.38
N ILE A 76 14.75 3.84 -6.65
CA ILE A 76 15.62 4.70 -7.46
C ILE A 76 15.48 6.15 -6.97
N VAL A 77 16.57 6.77 -6.54
CA VAL A 77 16.61 8.20 -6.22
C VAL A 77 16.85 8.99 -7.52
N SER A 78 15.90 9.85 -7.90
CA SER A 78 16.02 10.66 -9.13
C SER A 78 15.47 12.06 -8.93
N GLU A 79 16.25 13.08 -9.27
CA GLU A 79 15.82 14.49 -9.26
C GLU A 79 15.00 14.87 -10.51
N ASN A 80 15.04 14.02 -11.55
CA ASN A 80 14.34 14.27 -12.82
C ASN A 80 12.81 14.27 -12.66
N VAL A 81 12.17 15.35 -13.10
CA VAL A 81 10.72 15.58 -12.99
C VAL A 81 9.91 14.55 -13.78
N PHE A 82 10.36 14.17 -14.98
CA PHE A 82 9.65 13.22 -15.84
C PHE A 82 9.65 11.81 -15.26
N ILE A 83 10.79 11.40 -14.69
CA ILE A 83 10.87 10.14 -13.95
C ILE A 83 9.89 10.18 -12.77
N ASN A 84 9.78 11.31 -12.07
CA ASN A 84 8.83 11.46 -10.97
C ASN A 84 7.36 11.43 -11.42
N ILE A 85 7.02 11.93 -12.61
CA ILE A 85 5.68 11.79 -13.21
C ILE A 85 5.35 10.32 -13.45
N VAL A 86 6.27 9.57 -14.07
CA VAL A 86 6.10 8.13 -14.33
C VAL A 86 5.98 7.36 -13.01
N LYS A 87 6.85 7.64 -12.02
CA LYS A 87 6.80 7.02 -10.68
C LYS A 87 5.46 7.24 -9.97
N LYS A 88 4.95 8.47 -9.98
CA LYS A 88 3.65 8.79 -9.37
C LYS A 88 2.52 8.06 -10.08
N SER A 89 2.54 8.01 -11.41
CA SER A 89 1.51 7.33 -12.21
C SER A 89 1.49 5.82 -11.96
N ILE A 90 2.66 5.21 -11.76
CA ILE A 90 2.76 3.80 -11.39
C ILE A 90 2.24 3.56 -9.97
N ALA A 91 2.56 4.45 -9.02
CA ALA A 91 2.02 4.35 -7.66
C ALA A 91 0.49 4.46 -7.66
N THR A 92 -0.10 5.34 -8.49
CA THR A 92 -1.56 5.43 -8.64
C THR A 92 -2.14 4.17 -9.30
N LEU A 93 -1.53 3.68 -10.39
CA LEU A 93 -1.97 2.45 -11.05
C LEU A 93 -2.00 1.27 -10.08
N GLU A 94 -0.93 1.08 -9.29
CA GLU A 94 -0.86 -0.03 -8.33
C GLU A 94 -1.87 0.08 -7.19
N SER A 95 -2.23 1.29 -6.78
CA SER A 95 -3.28 1.47 -5.76
C SER A 95 -4.68 1.05 -6.25
N VAL A 96 -4.90 1.04 -7.57
CA VAL A 96 -6.19 0.73 -8.19
C VAL A 96 -6.23 -0.70 -8.74
N CYS A 97 -5.17 -1.12 -9.45
CA CYS A 97 -5.13 -2.38 -10.21
C CYS A 97 -4.26 -3.45 -9.57
N PHE A 98 -3.33 -3.07 -8.68
CA PHE A 98 -2.35 -3.96 -8.02
C PHE A 98 -1.35 -4.68 -8.93
N ASP A 99 -1.54 -4.64 -10.25
CA ASP A 99 -0.64 -5.15 -11.29
C ASP A 99 -0.49 -4.16 -12.45
N GLY A 100 0.34 -4.49 -13.45
CA GLY A 100 0.47 -3.72 -14.69
C GLY A 100 1.56 -2.64 -14.69
N SER A 101 2.31 -2.50 -13.59
CA SER A 101 3.34 -1.46 -13.46
C SER A 101 4.47 -1.57 -14.49
N ALA A 102 4.92 -2.79 -14.80
CA ALA A 102 5.92 -3.01 -15.84
C ALA A 102 5.34 -2.69 -17.23
N THR A 103 4.15 -3.20 -17.53
CA THR A 103 3.45 -2.98 -18.81
C THR A 103 3.32 -1.50 -19.15
N LEU A 104 2.91 -0.68 -18.17
CA LEU A 104 2.74 0.76 -18.36
C LEU A 104 4.06 1.44 -18.74
N VAL A 105 5.19 1.11 -18.09
CA VAL A 105 6.50 1.70 -18.42
C VAL A 105 6.92 1.37 -19.85
N LEU A 106 6.77 0.11 -20.27
CA LEU A 106 7.14 -0.32 -21.62
C LEU A 106 6.31 0.41 -22.68
N LEU A 107 5.00 0.52 -22.45
CA LEU A 107 4.09 1.20 -23.38
C LEU A 107 4.35 2.71 -23.43
N ILE A 108 4.63 3.38 -22.31
CA ILE A 108 4.94 4.83 -22.29
C ILE A 108 6.15 5.10 -23.19
N TYR A 109 7.24 4.35 -23.01
CA TYR A 109 8.43 4.50 -23.84
C TYR A 109 8.11 4.27 -25.31
N SER A 110 7.44 3.16 -25.64
CA SER A 110 7.19 2.79 -27.03
C SER A 110 6.25 3.76 -27.74
N LEU A 111 5.15 4.15 -27.10
CA LEU A 111 4.18 5.08 -27.68
C LEU A 111 4.78 6.48 -27.81
N TYR A 112 5.52 6.96 -26.81
CA TYR A 112 6.17 8.26 -26.89
C TYR A 112 7.20 8.30 -28.02
N ARG A 113 8.02 7.26 -28.16
CA ARG A 113 9.00 7.14 -29.26
C ARG A 113 8.33 7.18 -30.64
N GLU A 114 7.26 6.43 -30.86
CA GLU A 114 6.51 6.48 -32.13
C GLU A 114 5.81 7.83 -32.32
N SER A 115 5.41 8.49 -31.23
CA SER A 115 4.81 9.83 -31.29
C SER A 115 5.80 10.87 -31.78
N VAL A 116 7.05 10.86 -31.30
CA VAL A 116 8.10 11.78 -31.75
C VAL A 116 8.34 11.63 -33.25
N TYR A 117 8.40 10.39 -33.77
CA TYR A 117 8.49 10.14 -35.21
C TYR A 117 7.31 10.74 -35.99
N LEU A 118 6.10 10.73 -35.43
CA LEU A 118 4.93 11.37 -36.06
C LEU A 118 4.99 12.91 -36.01
N LEU A 119 5.55 13.49 -34.96
CA LEU A 119 5.80 14.93 -34.86
C LEU A 119 6.80 15.39 -35.94
N ASP A 120 7.88 14.64 -36.15
CA ASP A 120 8.87 14.92 -37.19
C ASP A 120 8.28 14.88 -38.61
N ASN A 121 7.23 14.06 -38.80
CA ASN A 121 6.44 14.00 -40.03
C ASN A 121 5.44 15.16 -40.19
N GLY A 122 5.48 16.17 -39.33
CA GLY A 122 4.67 17.38 -39.40
C GLY A 122 3.27 17.26 -38.78
N ILE A 123 3.00 16.22 -37.99
CA ILE A 123 1.72 16.10 -37.26
C ILE A 123 1.78 16.96 -36.00
N HIS A 124 0.83 17.88 -35.84
CA HIS A 124 0.77 18.72 -34.65
C HIS A 124 0.46 17.90 -33.37
N PRO A 125 1.11 18.18 -32.21
CA PRO A 125 0.93 17.40 -30.97
C PRO A 125 -0.53 17.29 -30.51
N ILE A 126 -1.30 18.37 -30.61
CA ILE A 126 -2.73 18.37 -30.23
C ILE A 126 -3.55 17.41 -31.09
N SER A 127 -3.31 17.39 -32.41
CA SER A 127 -4.01 16.48 -33.33
C SER A 127 -3.68 15.02 -33.01
N LEU A 128 -2.42 14.74 -32.66
CA LEU A 128 -1.97 13.43 -32.25
C LEU A 128 -2.64 12.96 -30.95
N ILE A 129 -2.79 13.86 -29.97
CA ILE A 129 -3.48 13.59 -28.71
C ILE A 129 -4.95 13.23 -28.96
N TYR A 130 -5.66 13.99 -29.80
CA TYR A 130 -7.05 13.67 -30.17
C TYR A 130 -7.15 12.31 -30.88
N ALA A 131 -6.20 12.00 -31.77
CA ALA A 131 -6.17 10.71 -32.44
C ALA A 131 -5.92 9.54 -31.46
N TYR A 132 -5.06 9.72 -30.45
CA TYR A 132 -4.86 8.71 -29.40
C TYR A 132 -6.08 8.54 -28.49
N GLN A 133 -6.82 9.63 -28.19
CA GLN A 133 -8.09 9.50 -27.47
C GLN A 133 -9.13 8.71 -28.27
N LYS A 134 -9.17 8.89 -29.60
CA LYS A 134 -10.02 8.07 -30.48
C LYS A 134 -9.55 6.61 -30.54
N SER A 135 -8.24 6.36 -30.58
CA SER A 135 -7.73 4.99 -30.55
C SER A 135 -8.07 4.29 -29.22
N PHE A 136 -8.04 5.01 -28.09
CA PHE A 136 -8.51 4.48 -26.81
C PHE A 136 -9.94 3.96 -26.88
N ALA A 137 -10.86 4.73 -27.48
CA ALA A 137 -12.26 4.32 -27.58
C ALA A 137 -12.43 3.01 -28.37
N GLN A 138 -11.60 2.80 -29.40
CA GLN A 138 -11.56 1.55 -30.16
C GLN A 138 -10.95 0.40 -29.34
N ILE A 139 -9.92 0.69 -28.54
CA ILE A 139 -9.32 -0.29 -27.62
C ILE A 139 -10.32 -0.70 -26.54
N ASP A 140 -11.06 0.24 -25.96
CA ASP A 140 -12.08 -0.02 -24.93
C ASP A 140 -13.17 -0.94 -25.49
N SER A 141 -13.68 -0.64 -26.68
CA SER A 141 -14.64 -1.51 -27.38
C SER A 141 -14.07 -2.90 -27.75
N ALA A 142 -12.76 -2.99 -28.02
CA ALA A 142 -12.10 -4.28 -28.22
C ALA A 142 -12.02 -5.07 -26.90
N LEU A 143 -11.63 -4.42 -25.80
CA LEU A 143 -11.58 -5.04 -24.46
C LEU A 143 -12.96 -5.57 -24.04
N ASP A 144 -14.03 -4.84 -24.33
CA ASP A 144 -15.40 -5.24 -24.00
C ASP A 144 -15.80 -6.57 -24.65
N ARG A 145 -15.39 -6.77 -25.91
CA ARG A 145 -15.64 -8.01 -26.66
C ARG A 145 -14.81 -9.20 -26.18
N LEU A 146 -13.70 -8.95 -25.45
CA LEU A 146 -12.78 -9.98 -24.97
C LEU A 146 -13.06 -10.42 -23.53
N ARG A 147 -14.05 -9.80 -22.86
CA ARG A 147 -14.40 -10.10 -21.47
C ARG A 147 -14.84 -11.55 -21.32
N ILE A 148 -14.24 -12.25 -20.35
CA ILE A 148 -14.64 -13.57 -19.90
C ILE A 148 -15.40 -13.39 -18.58
N PRO A 149 -16.69 -13.73 -18.51
CA PRO A 149 -17.46 -13.63 -17.28
C PRO A 149 -16.94 -14.61 -16.23
N LEU A 150 -16.82 -14.15 -14.98
CA LEU A 150 -16.39 -14.98 -13.84
C LEU A 150 -17.55 -15.74 -13.17
N LEU A 151 -18.79 -15.52 -13.61
CA LEU A 151 -19.99 -16.14 -13.06
C LEU A 151 -20.27 -17.48 -13.75
N ARG A 152 -20.63 -18.52 -12.97
CA ARG A 152 -20.97 -19.83 -13.52
C ARG A 152 -22.26 -19.77 -14.34
N GLY A 153 -22.25 -20.38 -15.52
CA GLY A 153 -23.42 -20.53 -16.39
C GLY A 153 -23.68 -19.39 -17.37
N ILE A 154 -22.84 -18.36 -17.39
CA ILE A 154 -22.89 -17.29 -18.39
C ILE A 154 -21.71 -17.49 -19.34
N GLU A 155 -21.97 -17.91 -20.57
CA GLU A 155 -20.90 -18.12 -21.57
C GLU A 155 -20.65 -16.87 -22.42
N ASN A 156 -21.67 -16.00 -22.58
CA ASN A 156 -21.59 -14.80 -23.40
C ASN A 156 -21.64 -13.52 -22.55
N PRO A 157 -20.66 -12.60 -22.67
CA PRO A 157 -20.67 -11.34 -21.94
C PRO A 157 -21.88 -10.47 -22.29
N ASN A 158 -22.38 -10.54 -23.54
CA ASN A 158 -23.55 -9.78 -24.00
C ASN A 158 -24.89 -10.25 -23.38
N GLN A 159 -24.95 -11.46 -22.80
CA GLN A 159 -26.15 -11.91 -22.07
C GLN A 159 -26.31 -11.18 -20.74
N ILE A 160 -25.21 -10.71 -20.15
CA ILE A 160 -25.22 -9.88 -18.93
C ILE A 160 -25.80 -8.49 -19.25
N GLU A 161 -25.53 -7.95 -20.43
CA GLU A 161 -26.04 -6.63 -20.83
C GLU A 161 -27.45 -6.69 -21.44
N ASN A 162 -27.83 -7.76 -22.14
CA ASN A 162 -29.08 -7.82 -22.91
C ASN A 162 -30.19 -8.72 -22.31
N ASP A 163 -29.87 -9.81 -21.61
CA ASP A 163 -30.87 -10.83 -21.22
C ASP A 163 -31.26 -10.81 -19.73
N MET A 164 -30.54 -10.06 -18.89
CA MET A 164 -30.81 -9.96 -17.45
C MET A 164 -30.97 -8.49 -17.08
N ASN A 165 -32.14 -8.10 -16.56
CA ASN A 165 -32.35 -6.76 -16.02
C ASN A 165 -31.20 -6.47 -15.05
N SER A 166 -30.60 -5.27 -15.10
CA SER A 166 -29.48 -4.86 -14.23
C SER A 166 -29.68 -5.19 -12.74
N ASN A 167 -30.94 -5.29 -12.29
CA ASN A 167 -31.31 -5.73 -10.95
C ASN A 167 -31.05 -7.23 -10.65
N GLN A 168 -31.22 -8.14 -11.63
CA GLN A 168 -30.99 -9.57 -11.44
C GLN A 168 -29.50 -9.91 -11.25
N ILE A 169 -28.60 -9.20 -11.92
CA ILE A 169 -27.14 -9.36 -11.72
C ILE A 169 -26.72 -8.91 -10.33
N LEU A 170 -27.30 -7.80 -9.86
CA LEU A 170 -27.04 -7.29 -8.51
C LEU A 170 -27.44 -8.28 -7.42
N ASP A 171 -28.45 -9.11 -7.68
CA ASP A 171 -28.97 -10.11 -6.74
C ASP A 171 -28.22 -11.46 -6.81
N ILE A 172 -27.31 -11.66 -7.79
CA ILE A 172 -26.47 -12.86 -7.87
C ILE A 172 -25.61 -12.95 -6.62
N LYS A 173 -25.52 -14.15 -6.04
CA LYS A 173 -24.71 -14.42 -4.86
C LYS A 173 -23.26 -14.58 -5.26
N LEU A 174 -22.36 -14.07 -4.42
CA LEU A 174 -20.92 -14.22 -4.65
C LEU A 174 -20.45 -15.67 -4.62
N SER A 175 -21.20 -16.58 -3.99
CA SER A 175 -20.92 -18.02 -4.01
C SER A 175 -20.91 -18.63 -5.42
N ASP A 176 -21.53 -17.95 -6.39
CA ASP A 176 -21.68 -18.45 -7.76
C ASP A 176 -20.52 -18.05 -8.67
N ILE A 177 -19.54 -17.32 -8.13
CA ILE A 177 -18.27 -17.01 -8.81
C ILE A 177 -17.50 -18.31 -9.06
N ASP A 178 -16.98 -18.45 -10.28
CA ASP A 178 -16.14 -19.58 -10.64
C ASP A 178 -14.75 -19.49 -9.98
N GLN A 179 -14.62 -20.25 -8.90
CA GLN A 179 -13.37 -20.39 -8.15
C GLN A 179 -12.21 -20.89 -9.02
N SER A 180 -12.46 -21.64 -10.10
CA SER A 180 -11.40 -22.17 -10.96
C SER A 180 -10.77 -21.05 -11.79
N LEU A 181 -11.59 -20.22 -12.44
CA LEU A 181 -11.16 -19.03 -13.19
C LEU A 181 -10.53 -17.99 -12.28
N LEU A 182 -11.08 -17.79 -11.07
CA LEU A 182 -10.50 -16.87 -10.10
C LEU A 182 -9.10 -17.35 -9.66
N ARG A 183 -8.96 -18.64 -9.33
CA ARG A 183 -7.68 -19.24 -8.95
C ARG A 183 -6.68 -19.14 -10.09
N SER A 184 -7.09 -19.37 -11.33
CA SER A 184 -6.21 -19.29 -12.48
C SER A 184 -5.74 -17.85 -12.74
N THR A 185 -6.63 -16.85 -12.59
CA THR A 185 -6.30 -15.42 -12.71
C THR A 185 -5.32 -14.93 -11.63
N ILE A 186 -5.43 -15.44 -10.40
CA ILE A 186 -4.46 -15.10 -9.34
C ILE A 186 -3.12 -15.78 -9.62
N ASN A 187 -3.15 -17.04 -10.03
CA ASN A 187 -1.95 -17.84 -10.29
C ASN A 187 -1.08 -17.22 -11.39
N THR A 188 -1.68 -16.76 -12.49
CA THR A 188 -0.94 -16.10 -13.57
C THR A 188 -0.17 -14.87 -13.11
N THR A 189 -0.80 -13.98 -12.35
CA THR A 189 -0.13 -12.79 -11.81
C THR A 189 0.99 -13.17 -10.85
N LEU A 190 0.74 -14.11 -9.91
CA LEU A 190 1.73 -14.54 -8.92
C LEU A 190 2.95 -15.23 -9.54
N GLN A 191 2.76 -16.04 -10.58
CA GLN A 191 3.86 -16.72 -11.30
C GLN A 191 4.86 -15.75 -11.92
N THR A 192 4.46 -14.51 -12.22
CA THR A 192 5.41 -13.50 -12.73
C THR A 192 6.29 -12.89 -11.64
N LYS A 193 5.93 -13.06 -10.35
CA LYS A 193 6.58 -12.38 -9.21
C LYS A 193 7.36 -13.33 -8.30
N LEU A 194 6.91 -14.59 -8.17
CA LEU A 194 7.46 -15.57 -7.23
C LEU A 194 8.02 -16.81 -7.93
N ASP A 195 8.83 -17.55 -7.19
CA ASP A 195 9.24 -18.91 -7.55
C ASP A 195 8.07 -19.89 -7.35
N SER A 196 8.11 -21.05 -8.01
CA SER A 196 6.98 -21.99 -8.09
C SER A 196 6.46 -22.49 -6.72
N ILE A 197 7.35 -22.76 -5.77
CA ILE A 197 6.99 -23.25 -4.42
C ILE A 197 6.28 -22.17 -3.60
N ASP A 198 6.83 -20.95 -3.61
CA ASP A 198 6.22 -19.82 -2.91
C ASP A 198 4.89 -19.42 -3.56
N CYS A 199 4.79 -19.55 -4.88
CA CYS A 199 3.58 -19.27 -5.65
C CYS A 199 2.41 -20.17 -5.24
N SER A 200 2.61 -21.49 -5.12
CA SER A 200 1.52 -22.41 -4.76
C SER A 200 1.00 -22.15 -3.35
N SER A 201 1.90 -21.96 -2.39
CA SER A 201 1.51 -21.68 -0.99
C SER A 201 0.76 -20.35 -0.84
N ILE A 202 1.22 -19.28 -1.49
CA ILE A 202 0.55 -17.97 -1.43
C ILE A 202 -0.78 -18.01 -2.19
N LEU A 203 -0.87 -18.74 -3.31
CA LEU A 203 -2.12 -18.92 -4.04
C LEU A 203 -3.17 -19.63 -3.17
N ASP A 204 -2.79 -20.70 -2.48
CA ASP A 204 -3.68 -21.42 -1.56
C ASP A 204 -4.14 -20.52 -0.41
N CYS A 205 -3.23 -19.72 0.16
CA CYS A 205 -3.55 -18.71 1.16
C CYS A 205 -4.57 -17.68 0.65
N CYS A 206 -4.34 -17.07 -0.53
CA CYS A 206 -5.27 -16.11 -1.13
C CYS A 206 -6.66 -16.73 -1.35
N MET A 207 -6.72 -17.96 -1.85
CA MET A 207 -7.99 -18.66 -2.10
C MET A 207 -8.72 -19.00 -0.80
N GLU A 208 -8.02 -19.46 0.24
CA GLU A 208 -8.63 -19.76 1.54
C GLU A 208 -9.24 -18.51 2.18
N ILE A 209 -8.51 -17.39 2.15
CA ILE A 209 -9.00 -16.11 2.69
C ILE A 209 -10.19 -15.59 1.88
N THR A 210 -10.12 -15.68 0.55
CA THR A 210 -11.21 -15.25 -0.33
C THR A 210 -12.48 -16.08 -0.12
N ASN A 211 -12.31 -17.40 0.04
CA ASN A 211 -13.40 -18.32 0.34
C ASN A 211 -14.07 -17.98 1.68
N TYR A 212 -13.29 -17.65 2.69
CA TYR A 212 -13.82 -17.29 4.01
C TYR A 212 -14.52 -15.92 4.03
N LEU A 213 -13.91 -14.90 3.41
CA LEU A 213 -14.40 -13.52 3.49
C LEU A 213 -15.56 -13.20 2.54
N PHE A 214 -15.60 -13.82 1.35
CA PHE A 214 -16.53 -13.41 0.29
C PHE A 214 -17.36 -14.55 -0.28
N LEU A 215 -16.78 -15.73 -0.48
CA LEU A 215 -17.45 -16.84 -1.18
C LEU A 215 -18.17 -17.82 -0.24
N ASN A 216 -18.11 -17.60 1.08
CA ASN A 216 -18.78 -18.45 2.04
C ASN A 216 -20.31 -18.33 1.89
N LYS A 217 -20.99 -19.46 1.73
CA LYS A 217 -22.44 -19.52 1.53
C LYS A 217 -23.23 -18.93 2.70
N GLU A 218 -22.67 -18.99 3.91
CA GLU A 218 -23.29 -18.47 5.13
C GLU A 218 -23.43 -16.94 5.14
N LEU A 219 -22.56 -16.23 4.42
CA LEU A 219 -22.55 -14.77 4.40
C LEU A 219 -23.70 -14.18 3.57
N ASN A 220 -24.28 -14.95 2.65
CA ASN A 220 -25.37 -14.53 1.74
C ASN A 220 -25.12 -13.16 1.06
N LEU A 221 -23.86 -12.84 0.75
CA LEU A 221 -23.48 -11.58 0.14
C LEU A 221 -23.88 -11.57 -1.34
N SER A 222 -24.55 -10.48 -1.74
CA SER A 222 -24.91 -10.19 -3.12
C SER A 222 -23.91 -9.25 -3.79
N ILE A 223 -23.87 -9.23 -5.12
CA ILE A 223 -23.05 -8.28 -5.88
C ILE A 223 -23.42 -6.83 -5.53
N LYS A 224 -24.71 -6.56 -5.26
CA LYS A 224 -25.22 -5.27 -4.78
C LYS A 224 -24.52 -4.77 -3.51
N ASP A 225 -24.25 -5.67 -2.58
CA ASP A 225 -23.62 -5.33 -1.30
C ASP A 225 -22.16 -4.89 -1.50
N ILE A 226 -21.46 -5.55 -2.43
CA ILE A 226 -20.09 -5.19 -2.80
C ILE A 226 -20.05 -3.86 -3.54
N MET A 227 -20.92 -3.64 -4.53
CA MET A 227 -20.92 -2.39 -5.29
C MET A 227 -21.19 -1.17 -4.41
N LYS A 228 -22.02 -1.31 -3.37
CA LYS A 228 -22.31 -0.23 -2.42
C LYS A 228 -21.22 0.01 -1.39
N LYS A 229 -20.55 -1.03 -0.89
CA LYS A 229 -19.60 -0.91 0.23
C LYS A 229 -18.13 -0.89 -0.19
N ARG A 230 -17.79 -1.32 -1.42
CA ARG A 230 -16.44 -1.61 -1.95
C ARG A 230 -15.62 -2.52 -1.04
N ILE A 231 -14.77 -3.37 -1.62
CA ILE A 231 -13.93 -4.25 -0.79
C ILE A 231 -12.77 -3.44 -0.20
N SER A 232 -12.68 -3.40 1.13
CA SER A 232 -11.54 -2.83 1.86
C SER A 232 -10.82 -3.94 2.63
N PHE A 233 -9.71 -4.42 2.07
CA PHE A 233 -8.85 -5.38 2.76
C PHE A 233 -8.17 -4.77 3.99
N GLN A 234 -7.97 -3.45 4.01
CA GLN A 234 -7.36 -2.76 5.14
C GLN A 234 -8.19 -2.89 6.40
N ASP A 235 -9.49 -3.15 6.32
CA ASP A 235 -10.33 -3.31 7.50
C ASP A 235 -10.53 -4.78 7.89
N GLN A 236 -10.30 -5.72 6.95
CA GLN A 236 -10.66 -7.14 7.11
C GLN A 236 -9.45 -8.08 7.23
N ILE A 237 -8.26 -7.68 6.79
CA ILE A 237 -7.07 -8.52 6.78
C ILE A 237 -5.96 -7.88 7.60
N ILE A 238 -5.48 -8.63 8.60
CA ILE A 238 -4.34 -8.27 9.44
C ILE A 238 -3.15 -9.10 8.96
N ILE A 239 -2.07 -8.44 8.54
CA ILE A 239 -0.86 -9.14 8.07
C ILE A 239 0.23 -9.00 9.13
N ASN A 240 0.58 -10.12 9.75
CA ASN A 240 1.72 -10.24 10.64
C ASN A 240 2.86 -10.95 9.92
N THR A 241 4.08 -10.49 10.14
CA THR A 241 5.25 -11.02 9.45
C THR A 241 6.26 -11.56 10.44
N LYS A 242 6.65 -12.82 10.30
CA LYS A 242 7.60 -13.46 11.22
C LYS A 242 8.81 -14.00 10.49
N ARG A 243 9.99 -13.62 10.99
CA ARG A 243 11.25 -14.20 10.51
C ARG A 243 11.52 -15.49 11.25
N LEU A 244 11.64 -16.59 10.51
CA LEU A 244 12.06 -17.86 11.08
C LEU A 244 13.55 -17.78 11.44
N SER A 245 13.88 -18.00 12.72
CA SER A 245 15.25 -18.27 13.11
C SER A 245 15.55 -19.74 12.81
N ASN A 246 16.58 -20.00 11.99
CA ASN A 246 17.02 -21.36 11.71
C ASN A 246 17.53 -21.97 13.01
N ASN A 247 16.75 -22.84 13.65
CA ASN A 247 17.23 -23.86 14.58
C ASN A 247 16.16 -24.94 14.78
N ASN A 248 16.22 -25.95 13.90
CA ASN A 248 16.20 -27.38 14.23
C ASN A 248 15.93 -28.16 12.94
N SER A 249 16.97 -28.83 12.47
CA SER A 249 17.05 -29.59 11.24
C SER A 249 16.39 -30.96 11.32
N SER A 250 15.16 -31.03 11.83
CA SER A 250 14.38 -32.28 11.87
C SER A 250 13.00 -32.18 11.22
N ASP A 251 12.39 -30.99 11.12
CA ASP A 251 11.06 -30.79 10.51
C ASP A 251 11.13 -29.89 9.28
N LYS A 252 12.04 -30.18 8.35
CA LYS A 252 12.17 -29.38 7.11
C LYS A 252 10.99 -29.56 6.16
N ASP A 253 10.21 -30.62 6.31
CA ASP A 253 9.22 -31.03 5.31
C ASP A 253 7.80 -30.50 5.59
N ASN A 254 7.53 -29.94 6.77
CA ASN A 254 6.20 -29.44 7.17
C ASN A 254 6.23 -28.01 7.76
N VAL A 255 7.13 -27.13 7.28
CA VAL A 255 7.06 -25.71 7.68
C VAL A 255 5.99 -25.00 6.85
N SER A 256 4.81 -24.84 7.42
CA SER A 256 3.76 -24.00 6.82
C SER A 256 4.26 -22.56 6.67
N PHE A 257 4.36 -22.07 5.43
CA PHE A 257 4.84 -20.70 5.14
C PHE A 257 3.88 -19.61 5.58
N TYR A 258 2.63 -19.97 5.91
CA TYR A 258 1.64 -19.07 6.44
C TYR A 258 0.76 -19.76 7.48
N THR A 259 0.18 -18.97 8.38
CA THR A 259 -0.87 -19.40 9.31
C THR A 259 -2.05 -18.44 9.19
N ILE A 260 -3.26 -18.97 8.98
CA ILE A 260 -4.50 -18.19 8.91
C ILE A 260 -5.28 -18.39 10.21
N LEU A 261 -5.69 -17.28 10.84
CA LEU A 261 -6.69 -17.27 11.91
C LEU A 261 -7.95 -16.55 11.43
N LYS A 262 -9.06 -17.29 11.44
CA LYS A 262 -10.41 -16.79 11.12
C LYS A 262 -11.01 -16.12 12.35
N ASN A 263 -11.51 -14.89 12.22
CA ASN A 263 -12.02 -14.05 13.32
C ASN A 263 -11.11 -14.07 14.56
N GLY A 264 -9.80 -13.99 14.31
CA GLY A 264 -8.76 -14.12 15.33
C GLY A 264 -7.61 -13.17 15.05
N PHE A 265 -6.77 -12.92 16.05
CA PHE A 265 -5.53 -12.16 15.87
C PHE A 265 -4.41 -12.71 16.75
N PHE A 266 -3.19 -12.28 16.45
CA PHE A 266 -1.98 -12.72 17.14
C PHE A 266 -1.35 -11.54 17.88
N ILE A 267 -0.83 -11.79 19.07
CA ILE A 267 0.04 -10.86 19.78
C ILE A 267 1.37 -11.54 20.07
N ASP A 268 2.45 -10.87 19.67
CA ASP A 268 3.80 -11.30 20.01
C ASP A 268 4.04 -11.26 21.51
N SER A 269 4.75 -12.27 21.99
CA SER A 269 5.17 -12.45 23.38
C SER A 269 5.92 -11.25 24.01
N ILE A 270 6.45 -10.32 23.22
CA ILE A 270 7.11 -9.09 23.69
C ILE A 270 6.13 -8.18 24.43
N HIS A 271 4.87 -8.20 24.00
CA HIS A 271 3.81 -7.36 24.54
C HIS A 271 3.18 -7.98 25.80
N PHE A 272 3.47 -9.24 26.09
CA PHE A 272 2.93 -9.93 27.25
C PHE A 272 3.67 -9.55 28.54
N ILE A 273 2.90 -9.26 29.58
CA ILE A 273 3.43 -9.02 30.92
C ILE A 273 3.56 -10.38 31.64
N ILE A 274 4.81 -10.80 31.88
CA ILE A 274 5.11 -12.07 32.55
C ILE A 274 4.60 -12.04 33.99
N ASN A 275 3.79 -13.03 34.35
CA ASN A 275 3.55 -13.38 35.75
C ASN A 275 4.70 -14.25 36.25
N SER A 276 5.28 -13.85 37.37
CA SER A 276 6.01 -14.78 38.20
C SER A 276 5.01 -15.79 38.76
N GLN A 277 5.02 -16.98 38.18
CA GLN A 277 4.32 -18.20 38.59
C GLN A 277 2.94 -18.46 37.93
N GLN A 278 2.88 -19.62 37.29
CA GLN A 278 1.73 -20.47 36.89
C GLN A 278 1.20 -20.45 35.44
N GLU A 279 1.39 -21.61 34.81
CA GLU A 279 0.63 -22.27 33.72
C GLU A 279 0.54 -21.60 32.33
N ASP A 280 1.68 -21.33 31.68
CA ASP A 280 1.72 -20.88 30.28
C ASP A 280 1.35 -21.94 29.22
N ASN A 281 0.98 -23.16 29.62
CA ASN A 281 0.78 -24.29 28.68
C ASN A 281 -0.69 -24.71 28.47
N LYS A 282 -1.66 -24.16 29.21
CA LYS A 282 -3.08 -24.50 29.02
C LYS A 282 -3.77 -23.43 28.18
N SER A 283 -4.49 -23.87 27.15
CA SER A 283 -5.38 -23.01 26.37
C SER A 283 -6.45 -22.42 27.30
N LEU A 284 -6.74 -21.13 27.13
CA LEU A 284 -7.81 -20.46 27.89
C LEU A 284 -9.07 -20.46 27.03
N GLU A 285 -10.21 -20.79 27.62
CA GLU A 285 -11.50 -20.84 26.93
C GLU A 285 -12.46 -19.79 27.50
N ASN A 286 -13.33 -19.25 26.64
CA ASN A 286 -14.42 -18.33 27.00
C ASN A 286 -13.96 -17.09 27.82
N MET A 287 -13.04 -16.32 27.25
CA MET A 287 -12.45 -15.14 27.88
C MET A 287 -13.18 -13.85 27.44
N LYS A 288 -13.34 -12.89 28.36
CA LYS A 288 -13.75 -11.51 28.06
C LYS A 288 -12.50 -10.71 27.61
N ILE A 289 -12.61 -9.92 26.54
CA ILE A 289 -11.55 -9.00 26.09
C ILE A 289 -11.98 -7.55 26.28
N ILE A 290 -11.04 -6.72 26.75
CA ILE A 290 -11.16 -5.26 26.81
C ILE A 290 -9.97 -4.62 26.13
N PHE A 291 -10.24 -3.62 25.29
CA PHE A 291 -9.21 -2.81 24.64
C PHE A 291 -9.08 -1.44 25.31
N LEU A 292 -7.85 -1.08 25.66
CA LEU A 292 -7.49 0.21 26.25
C LEU A 292 -6.61 1.01 25.29
N ASN A 293 -6.83 2.31 25.22
CA ASN A 293 -5.97 3.27 24.54
C ASN A 293 -5.54 4.37 25.52
N GLN A 294 -4.88 3.96 26.59
CA GLN A 294 -4.43 4.88 27.64
C GLN A 294 -2.96 4.62 27.96
N ASP A 295 -2.17 5.67 28.13
CA ASP A 295 -0.85 5.55 28.73
C ASP A 295 -1.06 5.28 30.22
N ILE A 296 -0.71 4.07 30.64
CA ILE A 296 -0.78 3.68 32.05
C ILE A 296 0.63 3.72 32.61
N ALA A 297 1.26 4.86 32.34
CA ALA A 297 2.61 5.19 32.75
C ALA A 297 2.63 6.33 33.78
N MET A 298 2.99 5.98 35.02
CA MET A 298 3.13 6.84 36.19
C MET A 298 4.44 7.64 36.13
N ASP A 299 5.44 7.12 35.42
CA ASP A 299 6.64 7.87 35.09
C ASP A 299 6.45 8.51 33.71
N GLY A 300 5.94 9.76 33.72
CA GLY A 300 5.92 10.60 32.54
C GLY A 300 7.34 10.90 32.05
N MET A 301 7.91 10.02 31.23
CA MET A 301 8.97 10.37 30.31
C MET A 301 8.46 10.31 28.88
N GLU A 302 8.45 11.50 28.27
CA GLU A 302 8.59 11.74 26.83
C GLU A 302 7.50 11.11 25.94
N ASP A 303 6.36 11.78 25.80
CA ASP A 303 5.79 12.12 24.49
C ASP A 303 4.45 12.88 24.61
N SER A 304 4.54 14.18 24.85
CA SER A 304 3.51 15.11 24.38
C SER A 304 4.18 16.41 23.95
N SER A 305 3.73 16.95 22.83
CA SER A 305 4.28 18.12 22.13
C SER A 305 4.29 19.43 22.94
N LYS A 306 3.88 19.40 24.21
CA LYS A 306 4.06 20.45 25.21
C LYS A 306 4.21 19.79 26.59
N PRO A 307 5.41 19.70 27.18
CA PRO A 307 5.53 19.22 28.55
C PRO A 307 4.86 20.23 29.47
N THR A 308 3.80 19.82 30.16
CA THR A 308 3.28 20.55 31.31
C THR A 308 4.38 20.54 32.36
N LYS A 309 5.16 21.63 32.44
CA LYS A 309 6.21 21.77 33.45
C LYS A 309 5.52 21.95 34.81
N MET A 310 5.32 20.84 35.50
CA MET A 310 4.98 20.85 36.92
C MET A 310 6.24 21.19 37.71
N VAL A 311 6.21 22.28 38.46
CA VAL A 311 7.28 22.65 39.40
C VAL A 311 6.80 22.29 40.79
N PHE A 312 7.52 21.39 41.44
CA PHE A 312 7.27 21.02 42.84
C PHE A 312 8.23 21.82 43.73
N ASN A 313 7.70 22.45 44.78
CA ASN A 313 8.53 23.24 45.71
C ASN A 313 9.09 22.37 46.83
N SER A 314 8.52 21.19 47.05
CA SER A 314 9.00 20.23 48.05
C SER A 314 8.96 18.78 47.57
N VAL A 315 9.79 17.93 48.18
CA VAL A 315 9.79 16.47 47.95
C VAL A 315 8.45 15.84 48.39
N GLN A 316 7.81 16.42 49.41
CA GLN A 316 6.52 15.96 49.95
C GLN A 316 5.36 16.22 48.99
N GLU A 317 5.33 17.38 48.32
CA GLU A 317 4.33 17.68 47.29
C GLU A 317 4.40 16.70 46.12
N ARG A 318 5.63 16.37 45.69
CA ARG A 318 5.85 15.41 44.60
C ARG A 318 5.35 14.01 44.97
N SER A 319 5.62 13.54 46.20
CA SER A 319 5.16 12.22 46.64
C SER A 319 3.64 12.18 46.84
N MET A 320 3.02 13.25 47.34
CA MET A 320 1.58 13.37 47.47
C MET A 320 0.87 13.31 46.11
N PHE A 321 1.38 14.05 45.12
CA PHE A 321 0.82 14.02 43.76
C PHE A 321 0.90 12.62 43.14
N TYR A 322 2.06 11.98 43.27
CA TYR A 322 2.27 10.61 42.79
C TYR A 322 1.31 9.61 43.47
N ASN A 323 1.09 9.75 44.78
CA ASN A 323 0.12 8.90 45.50
C ASN A 323 -1.33 9.18 45.07
N GLN A 324 -1.70 10.43 44.80
CA GLN A 324 -3.03 10.77 44.27
C GLN A 324 -3.27 10.12 42.90
N GLU A 325 -2.27 10.10 42.03
CA GLU A 325 -2.35 9.44 40.73
C GLU A 325 -2.52 7.92 40.88
N LYS A 326 -1.80 7.30 41.81
CA LYS A 326 -1.97 5.89 42.21
C LYS A 326 -3.38 5.57 42.69
N GLU A 327 -3.91 6.39 43.60
CA GLU A 327 -5.26 6.19 44.11
C GLU A 327 -6.32 6.36 43.02
N LYS A 328 -6.14 7.32 42.12
CA LYS A 328 -7.05 7.53 40.99
C LYS A 328 -7.08 6.30 40.09
N LEU A 329 -5.92 5.73 39.76
CA LEU A 329 -5.83 4.51 38.97
C LEU A 329 -6.49 3.33 39.70
N ARG A 330 -6.24 3.17 41.00
CA ARG A 330 -6.87 2.12 41.83
C ARG A 330 -8.39 2.23 41.85
N LYS A 331 -8.95 3.43 42.01
CA LYS A 331 -10.41 3.69 41.98
C LYS A 331 -11.00 3.34 40.61
N ASN A 332 -10.31 3.68 39.52
CA ASN A 332 -10.80 3.37 38.18
C ASN A 332 -10.78 1.86 37.89
N LEU A 333 -9.75 1.13 38.35
CA LEU A 333 -9.71 -0.33 38.23
C LEU A 333 -10.78 -1.01 39.08
N GLN A 334 -11.07 -0.47 40.26
CA GLN A 334 -12.17 -0.94 41.10
C GLN A 334 -13.52 -0.75 40.40
N LEU A 335 -13.76 0.41 39.77
CA LEU A 335 -14.94 0.64 38.95
C LEU A 335 -15.02 -0.35 37.79
N LEU A 336 -13.92 -0.58 37.07
CA LEU A 336 -13.88 -1.55 35.97
C LEU A 336 -14.24 -2.96 36.45
N ASN A 337 -13.74 -3.37 37.62
CA ASN A 337 -14.06 -4.68 38.19
C ASN A 337 -15.55 -4.79 38.57
N GLN A 338 -16.14 -3.73 39.12
CA GLN A 338 -17.59 -3.65 39.39
C GLN A 338 -18.42 -3.80 38.11
N TYR A 339 -18.00 -3.15 37.02
CA TYR A 339 -18.65 -3.32 35.71
C TYR A 339 -18.60 -4.76 35.20
N LEU A 340 -17.49 -5.47 35.42
CA LEU A 340 -17.29 -6.83 34.97
C LEU A 340 -17.99 -7.90 35.82
N GLY A 341 -18.47 -7.52 37.01
CA GLY A 341 -19.32 -8.34 37.87
C GLY A 341 -18.65 -9.62 38.39
N ASP A 342 -17.31 -9.68 38.39
CA ASP A 342 -16.55 -10.83 38.85
C ASP A 342 -16.25 -10.64 40.36
N ASP A 343 -17.23 -10.95 41.22
CA ASP A 343 -17.05 -10.96 42.69
C ASP A 343 -16.21 -12.16 43.17
N ASN A 344 -15.97 -13.13 42.28
CA ASN A 344 -15.09 -14.27 42.51
C ASN A 344 -13.85 -14.16 41.60
N CYS A 345 -12.68 -14.38 42.18
CA CYS A 345 -11.34 -14.30 41.58
C CYS A 345 -11.06 -15.29 40.42
N ASP A 346 -12.07 -15.79 39.70
CA ASP A 346 -11.94 -16.55 38.46
C ASP A 346 -11.94 -15.58 37.28
N GLY A 347 -10.97 -14.66 37.27
CA GLY A 347 -10.91 -13.57 36.31
C GLY A 347 -10.68 -14.10 34.89
N ASN A 348 -11.76 -14.30 34.14
CA ASN A 348 -11.71 -14.69 32.72
C ASN A 348 -11.54 -13.48 31.80
N THR A 349 -10.92 -12.39 32.28
CA THR A 349 -10.78 -11.14 31.53
C THR A 349 -9.34 -10.90 31.09
N ILE A 350 -9.17 -10.54 29.82
CA ILE A 350 -7.91 -10.19 29.17
C ILE A 350 -7.95 -8.71 28.79
N ILE A 351 -6.89 -7.98 29.11
CA ILE A 351 -6.76 -6.56 28.80
C ILE A 351 -5.66 -6.37 27.76
N ILE A 352 -5.99 -5.66 26.68
CA ILE A 352 -5.06 -5.31 25.60
C ILE A 352 -4.94 -3.79 25.56
N ASN A 353 -3.75 -3.27 25.88
CA ASN A 353 -3.46 -1.84 25.81
C ASN A 353 -2.63 -1.50 24.58
N GLU A 354 -3.04 -0.45 23.87
CA GLU A 354 -2.30 0.13 22.74
C GLU A 354 -0.95 0.70 23.20
N LYS A 355 -0.92 1.26 24.42
CA LYS A 355 0.24 1.97 24.96
C LYS A 355 0.94 1.21 26.08
N ASP A 356 1.98 1.79 26.66
CA ASP A 356 2.80 1.10 27.64
C ASP A 356 2.14 1.04 29.03
N ILE A 357 2.60 0.09 29.84
CA ILE A 357 2.14 -0.16 31.21
C ILE A 357 3.36 -0.36 32.11
N ASP A 358 3.44 0.41 33.20
CA ASP A 358 4.54 0.32 34.17
C ASP A 358 4.47 -0.91 35.03
N GLU A 359 5.60 -1.20 35.69
CA GLU A 359 5.69 -2.23 36.72
C GLU A 359 4.71 -2.05 37.89
N TYR A 360 4.53 -0.83 38.39
CA TYR A 360 3.56 -0.57 39.46
C TYR A 360 2.12 -0.86 39.00
N SER A 361 1.74 -0.32 37.83
CA SER A 361 0.42 -0.51 37.24
C SER A 361 0.12 -2.00 37.01
N LYS A 362 1.10 -2.79 36.54
CA LYS A 362 0.98 -4.26 36.42
C LYS A 362 0.55 -4.91 37.72
N SER A 363 1.23 -4.59 38.83
CA SER A 363 0.90 -5.18 40.14
C SER A 363 -0.54 -4.90 40.57
N LEU A 364 -1.07 -3.70 40.25
CA LEU A 364 -2.45 -3.35 40.54
C LEU A 364 -3.43 -4.15 39.70
N PHE A 365 -3.21 -4.31 38.40
CA PHE A 365 -4.08 -5.15 37.58
C PHE A 365 -4.10 -6.62 38.07
N HIS A 366 -2.98 -7.15 38.55
CA HIS A 366 -2.97 -8.49 39.14
C HIS A 366 -3.79 -8.59 40.44
N GLN A 367 -3.73 -7.56 41.30
CA GLN A 367 -4.55 -7.53 42.52
C GLN A 367 -6.05 -7.58 42.23
N PHE A 368 -6.49 -7.02 41.10
CA PHE A 368 -7.90 -7.04 40.67
C PHE A 368 -8.28 -8.30 39.89
N GLY A 369 -7.39 -9.30 39.79
CA GLY A 369 -7.73 -10.62 39.26
C GLY A 369 -7.75 -10.75 37.73
N PHE A 370 -7.21 -9.80 36.96
CA PHE A 370 -7.14 -9.94 35.50
C PHE A 370 -6.17 -11.05 35.08
N LYS A 371 -6.59 -11.94 34.17
CA LYS A 371 -5.80 -13.12 33.79
C LYS A 371 -4.51 -12.76 33.07
N ARG A 372 -4.61 -11.87 32.07
CA ARG A 372 -3.49 -11.48 31.20
C ARG A 372 -3.59 -10.02 30.78
N LEU A 373 -2.43 -9.38 30.67
CA LEU A 373 -2.25 -7.98 30.26
C LEU A 373 -1.25 -7.90 29.12
N TYR A 374 -1.63 -7.15 28.08
CA TYR A 374 -0.77 -6.84 26.94
C TYR A 374 -0.53 -5.33 26.83
N LYS A 375 0.69 -4.93 26.46
CA LYS A 375 1.13 -3.52 26.36
C LYS A 375 1.80 -3.24 25.01
N ASN A 376 1.79 -1.99 24.56
CA ASN A 376 2.43 -1.54 23.30
C ASN A 376 1.94 -2.28 22.04
N VAL A 377 0.68 -2.71 22.01
CA VAL A 377 0.14 -3.48 20.88
C VAL A 377 -0.15 -2.56 19.69
N ASN A 378 0.10 -3.02 18.46
CA ASN A 378 -0.06 -2.21 17.24
C ASN A 378 -1.48 -1.63 17.10
N SER A 379 -1.57 -0.30 17.07
CA SER A 379 -2.83 0.46 16.98
C SER A 379 -3.63 0.15 15.72
N GLN A 380 -2.97 -0.15 14.59
CA GLN A 380 -3.64 -0.50 13.34
C GLN A 380 -4.37 -1.84 13.47
N MET A 381 -3.70 -2.84 14.03
CA MET A 381 -4.27 -4.16 14.31
C MET A 381 -5.48 -4.05 15.25
N ILE A 382 -5.34 -3.29 16.35
CA ILE A 382 -6.43 -3.08 17.31
C ILE A 382 -7.64 -2.43 16.61
N LYS A 383 -7.43 -1.38 15.81
CA LYS A 383 -8.52 -0.70 15.08
C LYS A 383 -9.25 -1.64 14.12
N GLN A 384 -8.54 -2.52 13.42
CA GLN A 384 -9.13 -3.51 12.51
C GLN A 384 -10.04 -4.50 13.28
N VAL A 385 -9.55 -5.02 14.40
CA VAL A 385 -10.32 -5.94 15.26
C VAL A 385 -11.56 -5.23 15.84
N LEU A 386 -11.38 -4.02 16.37
CA LEU A 386 -12.48 -3.22 16.94
C LEU A 386 -13.56 -2.90 15.91
N ASN A 387 -13.18 -2.49 14.69
CA ASN A 387 -14.12 -2.18 13.62
C ASN A 387 -14.88 -3.43 13.13
N SER A 388 -14.21 -4.58 13.10
CA SER A 388 -14.81 -5.84 12.64
C SER A 388 -15.77 -6.43 13.67
N CYS A 389 -15.39 -6.40 14.94
CA CYS A 389 -16.19 -6.90 16.06
C CYS A 389 -17.21 -5.87 16.61
N GLN A 390 -17.17 -4.63 16.12
CA GLN A 390 -17.96 -3.49 16.62
C GLN A 390 -17.75 -3.21 18.12
N ILE A 391 -16.52 -3.37 18.59
CA ILE A 391 -16.13 -3.06 19.97
C ILE A 391 -15.54 -1.65 20.01
N HIS A 392 -15.91 -0.85 20.99
CA HIS A 392 -15.35 0.47 21.22
C HIS A 392 -14.20 0.39 22.23
N PRO A 393 -13.01 0.95 21.92
CA PRO A 393 -11.90 0.97 22.87
C PRO A 393 -12.18 1.97 23.98
N LEU A 394 -11.64 1.70 25.17
CA LEU A 394 -11.67 2.65 26.27
C LEU A 394 -10.45 3.58 26.16
N ASN A 395 -10.71 4.84 25.80
CA ASN A 395 -9.67 5.86 25.69
C ASN A 395 -9.15 6.31 27.07
N SER A 396 -10.01 6.28 28.10
CA SER A 396 -9.60 6.52 29.48
C SER A 396 -10.42 5.69 30.43
N LEU A 397 -9.76 5.11 31.42
CA LEU A 397 -10.42 4.45 32.55
C LEU A 397 -11.18 5.46 33.43
N SER A 398 -10.82 6.76 33.36
CA SER A 398 -11.47 7.82 34.14
C SER A 398 -12.78 8.34 33.54
N SER A 399 -13.05 8.05 32.26
CA SER A 399 -14.29 8.48 31.59
C SER A 399 -15.46 7.51 31.83
N LEU A 400 -15.25 6.43 32.60
CA LEU A 400 -16.32 5.50 32.93
C LEU A 400 -17.33 6.20 33.86
N PRO A 401 -18.63 6.19 33.52
CA PRO A 401 -19.65 6.76 34.39
C PRO A 401 -19.73 5.97 35.72
N PRO A 402 -20.36 6.54 36.76
CA PRO A 402 -20.63 5.79 37.98
C PRO A 402 -21.47 4.53 37.67
N PHE A 403 -21.20 3.47 38.44
CA PHE A 403 -21.82 2.16 38.24
C PHE A 403 -23.35 2.23 38.41
N ASN A 404 -24.07 1.88 37.34
CA ASN A 404 -25.51 1.69 37.30
C ASN A 404 -25.82 0.47 36.43
N GLU A 405 -26.90 -0.27 36.68
CA GLU A 405 -27.26 -1.46 35.87
C GLU A 405 -27.42 -1.14 34.37
N LYS A 406 -28.05 -0.01 34.03
CA LYS A 406 -28.15 0.47 32.65
C LYS A 406 -26.79 0.76 32.02
N ASN A 407 -25.87 1.35 32.79
CA ASN A 407 -24.51 1.64 32.32
C ASN A 407 -23.70 0.35 32.17
N LYS A 408 -23.97 -0.67 33.01
CA LYS A 408 -23.36 -1.99 32.92
C LYS A 408 -23.78 -2.67 31.62
N GLU A 409 -25.08 -2.69 31.32
CA GLU A 409 -25.60 -3.25 30.06
C GLU A 409 -25.03 -2.52 28.83
N TYR A 410 -24.95 -1.19 28.88
CA TYR A 410 -24.29 -0.39 27.84
C TYR A 410 -22.79 -0.74 27.69
N PHE A 411 -22.07 -0.88 28.81
CA PHE A 411 -20.66 -1.23 28.82
C PHE A 411 -20.40 -2.61 28.21
N TYR A 412 -21.20 -3.62 28.58
CA TYR A 412 -21.09 -4.95 27.98
C TYR A 412 -21.43 -4.97 26.49
N SER A 413 -22.44 -4.20 26.08
CA SER A 413 -22.88 -4.15 24.68
C SER A 413 -21.93 -3.40 23.75
N HIS A 414 -21.03 -2.55 24.27
CA HIS A 414 -20.17 -1.70 23.44
C HIS A 414 -18.67 -1.87 23.69
N HIS A 415 -18.22 -2.25 24.89
CA HIS A 415 -16.81 -2.25 25.27
C HIS A 415 -16.22 -3.64 25.56
N VAL A 416 -17.06 -4.67 25.71
CA VAL A 416 -16.61 -6.03 26.07
C VAL A 416 -16.74 -6.98 24.88
N GLY A 417 -15.61 -7.54 24.45
CA GLY A 417 -15.57 -8.66 23.52
C GLY A 417 -15.55 -10.01 24.24
N ARG A 418 -15.90 -11.08 23.52
CA ARG A 418 -15.76 -12.47 23.98
C ARG A 418 -14.82 -13.22 23.04
N VAL A 419 -14.04 -14.15 23.59
CA VAL A 419 -13.11 -15.01 22.86
C VAL A 419 -13.37 -16.43 23.25
N GLU A 420 -13.60 -17.29 22.27
CA GLU A 420 -13.88 -18.70 22.55
C GLU A 420 -12.61 -19.42 23.00
N LYS A 421 -11.47 -19.17 22.35
CA LYS A 421 -10.22 -19.87 22.66
C LYS A 421 -8.98 -19.01 22.47
N VAL A 422 -8.06 -19.10 23.43
CA VAL A 422 -6.75 -18.47 23.44
C VAL A 422 -5.66 -19.54 23.58
N ASP A 423 -4.86 -19.69 22.53
CA ASP A 423 -3.78 -20.67 22.45
C ASP A 423 -2.40 -20.00 22.61
N PHE A 424 -1.45 -20.73 23.22
CA PHE A 424 -0.08 -20.26 23.44
C PHE A 424 0.88 -21.16 22.68
N LYS A 425 1.68 -20.56 21.79
CA LYS A 425 2.72 -21.29 21.05
C LYS A 425 4.10 -20.72 21.36
N PRO A 426 5.14 -21.57 21.45
CA PRO A 426 6.50 -21.11 21.67
C PRO A 426 6.93 -20.17 20.54
N SER A 427 7.44 -19.00 20.91
CA SER A 427 7.92 -18.02 19.95
C SER A 427 9.20 -18.54 19.31
N SER A 428 9.15 -18.81 18.00
CA SER A 428 10.32 -19.22 17.20
C SER A 428 11.31 -18.08 16.94
N THR A 429 11.01 -16.87 17.42
CA THR A 429 11.80 -15.64 17.17
C THR A 429 12.96 -15.47 18.15
N TYR A 430 12.89 -16.04 19.35
CA TYR A 430 13.88 -15.85 20.41
C TYR A 430 14.49 -17.17 20.86
N VAL A 431 15.73 -17.43 20.44
CA VAL A 431 16.54 -18.53 20.96
C VAL A 431 16.84 -18.24 22.44
N GLY A 432 16.37 -19.11 23.34
CA GLY A 432 16.75 -19.11 24.76
C GLY A 432 15.80 -18.40 25.74
N LEU A 433 14.78 -17.68 25.28
CA LEU A 433 13.72 -17.14 26.15
C LEU A 433 12.42 -17.91 25.92
N LYS A 434 11.87 -18.54 26.97
CA LYS A 434 10.53 -19.17 26.96
C LYS A 434 9.44 -18.10 26.83
N LYS A 435 9.36 -17.48 25.66
CA LYS A 435 8.35 -16.48 25.31
C LYS A 435 7.30 -17.15 24.45
N MET A 436 6.04 -17.06 24.86
CA MET A 436 4.91 -17.69 24.17
C MET A 436 4.09 -16.64 23.42
N ASP A 437 3.95 -16.79 22.11
CA ASP A 437 3.08 -15.94 21.30
C ASP A 437 1.63 -16.34 21.57
N THR A 438 0.72 -15.36 21.62
CA THR A 438 -0.69 -15.57 21.97
C THR A 438 -1.57 -15.51 20.72
N PHE A 439 -2.41 -16.53 20.56
CA PHE A 439 -3.33 -16.71 19.44
C PHE A 439 -4.75 -16.57 19.97
N PHE A 440 -5.45 -15.50 19.58
CA PHE A 440 -6.86 -15.30 19.90
C PHE A 440 -7.71 -15.82 18.74
N SER A 441 -8.68 -16.68 19.03
CA SER A 441 -9.56 -17.27 18.01
C SER A 441 -11.03 -17.06 18.34
N SER A 442 -11.83 -16.85 17.29
CA SER A 442 -13.27 -16.59 17.36
C SER A 442 -13.64 -15.45 18.32
N ILE A 443 -13.10 -14.25 18.07
CA ILE A 443 -13.49 -13.06 18.82
C ILE A 443 -14.86 -12.63 18.32
N LYS A 444 -15.77 -12.43 19.28
CA LYS A 444 -17.14 -11.99 19.06
C LYS A 444 -17.44 -10.72 19.83
N GLY A 445 -18.17 -9.81 19.20
CA GLY A 445 -18.81 -8.68 19.84
C GLY A 445 -20.12 -9.11 20.51
N SER A 446 -20.65 -8.26 21.36
CA SER A 446 -21.90 -8.52 22.07
C SER A 446 -23.16 -8.24 21.22
N GLN A 447 -23.03 -7.52 20.11
CA GLN A 447 -24.16 -7.09 19.26
C GLN A 447 -24.48 -8.01 18.08
N GLY A 448 -23.71 -9.09 17.85
CA GLY A 448 -24.01 -10.12 16.85
C GLY A 448 -23.92 -9.69 15.37
N ASN A 449 -23.58 -8.44 15.07
CA ASN A 449 -23.43 -7.89 13.71
C ASN A 449 -21.95 -7.82 13.27
N GLU A 450 -21.22 -8.89 13.49
CA GLU A 450 -19.78 -8.92 13.20
C GLU A 450 -19.50 -9.04 11.71
N LYS A 451 -18.45 -8.35 11.27
CA LYS A 451 -17.89 -8.58 9.92
C LYS A 451 -16.79 -9.62 10.04
N PRO A 452 -16.73 -10.60 9.12
CA PRO A 452 -15.64 -11.56 9.12
C PRO A 452 -14.32 -10.83 8.84
N PHE A 453 -13.29 -11.18 9.62
CA PHE A 453 -11.93 -10.70 9.42
C PHE A 453 -10.94 -11.86 9.60
N VAL A 454 -9.74 -11.68 9.05
CA VAL A 454 -8.70 -12.70 9.06
C VAL A 454 -7.39 -12.08 9.52
N SER A 455 -6.69 -12.78 10.41
CA SER A 455 -5.28 -12.51 10.65
C SER A 455 -4.43 -13.56 9.96
N LEU A 456 -3.47 -13.08 9.18
CA LEU A 456 -2.52 -13.86 8.41
C LEU A 456 -1.12 -13.64 8.98
N GLU A 457 -0.47 -14.71 9.41
CA GLU A 457 0.94 -14.71 9.75
C GLU A 457 1.73 -15.28 8.56
N ILE A 458 2.56 -14.46 7.90
CA ILE A 458 3.47 -14.90 6.83
C ILE A 458 4.86 -15.10 7.41
N THR A 459 5.43 -16.28 7.19
CA THR A 459 6.78 -16.61 7.64
C THR A 459 7.79 -16.56 6.50
N GLY A 460 9.04 -16.23 6.81
CA GLY A 460 10.14 -16.24 5.85
C GLY A 460 11.50 -16.45 6.50
N SER A 461 12.41 -17.09 5.78
CA SER A 461 13.79 -17.34 6.24
C SER A 461 14.65 -16.08 6.21
N THR A 462 14.50 -15.27 5.17
CA THR A 462 15.20 -14.00 4.98
C THR A 462 14.21 -12.84 4.91
N SER A 463 14.67 -11.63 5.25
CA SER A 463 13.88 -10.41 5.12
C SER A 463 13.42 -10.16 3.68
N SER A 464 14.26 -10.50 2.69
CA SER A 464 13.95 -10.33 1.27
C SER A 464 12.89 -11.32 0.80
N SER A 465 12.98 -12.60 1.18
CA SER A 465 11.93 -13.60 0.90
C SER A 465 10.61 -13.20 1.54
N LEU A 466 10.63 -12.78 2.81
CA LEU A 466 9.45 -12.32 3.53
C LEU A 466 8.82 -11.09 2.85
N HIS A 467 9.61 -10.09 2.45
CA HIS A 467 9.12 -8.92 1.71
C HIS A 467 8.47 -9.31 0.38
N SER A 468 9.10 -10.23 -0.36
CA SER A 468 8.56 -10.74 -1.64
C SER A 468 7.24 -11.48 -1.44
N ARG A 469 7.15 -12.34 -0.43
CA ARG A 469 5.93 -13.10 -0.10
C ARG A 469 4.78 -12.19 0.30
N VAL A 470 5.02 -11.25 1.21
CA VAL A 470 4.01 -10.27 1.65
C VAL A 470 3.55 -9.39 0.49
N GLY A 471 4.49 -8.88 -0.31
CA GLY A 471 4.18 -8.07 -1.49
C GLY A 471 3.34 -8.83 -2.52
N SER A 472 3.65 -10.11 -2.74
CA SER A 472 2.92 -10.96 -3.68
C SER A 472 1.53 -11.34 -3.16
N PHE A 473 1.38 -11.60 -1.86
CA PHE A 473 0.08 -11.78 -1.22
C PHE A 473 -0.83 -10.55 -1.41
N ILE A 474 -0.28 -9.34 -1.20
CA ILE A 474 -1.04 -8.09 -1.40
C ILE A 474 -1.49 -7.96 -2.85
N ILE A 475 -0.63 -8.32 -3.83
CA ILE A 475 -1.00 -8.33 -5.25
C ILE A 475 -2.10 -9.36 -5.52
N GLY A 476 -1.97 -10.59 -5.00
CA GLY A 476 -2.96 -11.65 -5.18
C GLY A 476 -4.35 -11.27 -4.65
N MET A 477 -4.42 -10.71 -3.44
CA MET A 477 -5.68 -10.18 -2.89
C MET A 477 -6.18 -8.97 -3.68
N GLY A 478 -5.29 -8.10 -4.16
CA GLY A 478 -5.63 -6.99 -5.05
C GLY A 478 -6.30 -7.43 -6.35
N VAL A 479 -5.78 -8.49 -6.97
CA VAL A 479 -6.37 -9.16 -8.14
C VAL A 479 -7.76 -9.72 -7.82
N VAL A 480 -7.90 -10.41 -6.69
CA VAL A 480 -9.21 -10.90 -6.20
C VAL A 480 -10.23 -9.77 -6.11
N LYS A 481 -9.85 -8.63 -5.52
CA LYS A 481 -10.74 -7.47 -5.43
C LYS A 481 -11.16 -6.95 -6.80
N CYS A 482 -10.23 -6.84 -7.75
CA CYS A 482 -10.57 -6.40 -9.10
C CYS A 482 -11.53 -7.39 -9.78
N CYS A 483 -11.26 -8.70 -9.67
CA CYS A 483 -12.12 -9.75 -10.22
C CYS A 483 -13.52 -9.77 -9.61
N ILE A 484 -13.65 -9.63 -8.29
CA ILE A 484 -14.96 -9.65 -7.61
C ILE A 484 -15.76 -8.38 -7.90
N GLU A 485 -15.11 -7.21 -7.97
CA GLU A 485 -15.79 -5.95 -8.24
C GLU A 485 -16.19 -5.79 -9.72
N ASP A 486 -15.35 -6.26 -10.65
CA ASP A 486 -15.61 -6.10 -12.09
C ASP A 486 -16.34 -7.31 -12.69
N LEU A 487 -16.29 -8.50 -12.08
CA LEU A 487 -16.91 -9.76 -12.52
C LEU A 487 -16.39 -10.31 -13.87
N PHE A 488 -15.35 -9.69 -14.43
CA PHE A 488 -14.74 -10.08 -15.69
C PHE A 488 -13.25 -10.35 -15.54
N SER A 489 -12.78 -11.36 -16.26
CA SER A 489 -11.37 -11.58 -16.55
C SER A 489 -11.10 -11.40 -18.04
N LEU A 490 -9.83 -11.31 -18.40
CA LEU A 490 -9.37 -11.22 -19.78
C LEU A 490 -8.36 -12.33 -20.07
N PRO A 491 -8.26 -12.81 -21.33
CA PRO A 491 -7.24 -13.76 -21.72
C PRO A 491 -5.86 -13.09 -21.69
N SER A 492 -4.88 -13.71 -21.04
CA SER A 492 -3.52 -13.19 -20.91
C SER A 492 -2.57 -13.80 -21.96
N ALA A 493 -1.26 -13.85 -21.68
CA ALA A 493 -0.21 -14.28 -22.62
C ALA A 493 -0.17 -13.47 -23.93
N CYS A 494 -0.40 -12.16 -23.85
CA CYS A 494 -0.51 -11.25 -24.99
C CYS A 494 -1.70 -11.51 -25.94
N ALA A 495 -2.65 -12.37 -25.57
CA ALA A 495 -3.84 -12.61 -26.40
C ALA A 495 -4.72 -11.35 -26.54
N THR A 496 -4.90 -10.59 -25.44
CA THR A 496 -5.59 -9.29 -25.47
C THR A 496 -4.92 -8.30 -26.42
N GLU A 497 -3.60 -8.20 -26.35
CA GLU A 497 -2.79 -7.28 -27.15
C GLU A 497 -2.88 -7.61 -28.63
N PHE A 498 -2.80 -8.89 -28.99
CA PHE A 498 -2.98 -9.35 -30.37
C PHE A 498 -4.39 -9.08 -30.89
N ALA A 499 -5.42 -9.30 -30.07
CA ALA A 499 -6.80 -9.00 -30.46
C ALA A 499 -7.02 -7.49 -30.66
N ILE A 500 -6.44 -6.64 -29.81
CA ILE A 500 -6.47 -5.19 -29.97
C ILE A 500 -5.73 -4.76 -31.25
N ILE A 501 -4.55 -5.31 -31.53
CA ILE A 501 -3.79 -5.03 -32.75
C ILE A 501 -4.64 -5.36 -33.98
N LYS A 502 -5.27 -6.55 -34.01
CA LYS A 502 -6.15 -6.98 -35.09
C LYS A 502 -7.33 -6.02 -35.29
N HIS A 503 -7.98 -5.59 -34.20
CA HIS A 503 -9.10 -4.63 -34.27
C HIS A 503 -8.65 -3.28 -34.81
N LEU A 504 -7.52 -2.75 -34.34
CA LEU A 504 -6.99 -1.47 -34.83
C LEU A 504 -6.54 -1.54 -36.29
N GLN A 505 -5.97 -2.67 -36.74
CA GLN A 505 -5.64 -2.90 -38.16
C GLN A 505 -6.89 -2.86 -39.04
N GLN A 506 -7.97 -3.54 -38.62
CA GLN A 506 -9.26 -3.50 -39.32
C GLN A 506 -9.83 -2.08 -39.38
N CYS A 507 -9.71 -1.31 -38.29
CA CYS A 507 -10.08 0.10 -38.31
C CYS A 507 -9.25 0.88 -39.35
N ILE A 508 -7.93 0.72 -39.40
CA ILE A 508 -7.07 1.43 -40.38
C ILE A 508 -7.47 1.11 -41.83
N GLU A 509 -7.84 -0.14 -42.11
CA GLU A 509 -8.33 -0.58 -43.42
C GLU A 509 -9.68 0.04 -43.80
N SER A 510 -10.51 0.43 -42.82
CA SER A 510 -11.77 1.13 -43.10
C SER A 510 -11.52 2.56 -43.64
N ASP A 511 -12.42 3.02 -44.51
CA ASP A 511 -12.32 4.34 -45.14
C ASP A 511 -12.77 5.50 -44.24
N ASP A 512 -13.29 5.20 -43.04
CA ASP A 512 -13.89 6.18 -42.13
C ASP A 512 -12.87 7.07 -41.40
N LEU A 513 -11.59 6.68 -41.38
CA LEU A 513 -10.54 7.36 -40.61
C LEU A 513 -9.71 8.33 -41.46
N GLY A 514 -9.42 9.50 -40.92
CA GLY A 514 -8.52 10.48 -41.54
C GLY A 514 -7.07 9.99 -41.56
N LEU A 515 -6.22 10.58 -42.42
CA LEU A 515 -4.81 10.18 -42.56
C LEU A 515 -4.01 10.26 -41.26
N VAL A 516 -4.22 11.32 -40.47
CA VAL A 516 -3.56 11.48 -39.15
C VAL A 516 -3.95 10.34 -38.23
N GLU A 517 -5.23 9.99 -38.18
CA GLU A 517 -5.76 8.92 -37.34
C GLU A 517 -5.21 7.56 -37.76
N LYS A 518 -5.17 7.26 -39.07
CA LYS A 518 -4.56 6.04 -39.60
C LYS A 518 -3.08 5.91 -39.17
N LYS A 519 -2.30 6.99 -39.27
CA LYS A 519 -0.90 7.01 -38.81
C LYS A 519 -0.78 6.85 -37.29
N SER A 520 -1.60 7.53 -36.50
CA SER A 520 -1.62 7.42 -35.03
C SER A 520 -2.04 6.03 -34.55
N PHE A 521 -3.01 5.40 -35.22
CA PHE A 521 -3.42 4.03 -34.91
C PHE A 521 -2.28 3.06 -35.24
N GLY A 522 -1.56 3.28 -36.35
CA GLY A 522 -0.34 2.55 -36.67
C GLY A 522 0.75 2.68 -35.61
N ALA A 523 0.98 3.89 -35.08
CA ALA A 523 1.90 4.12 -33.96
C ALA A 523 1.46 3.39 -32.68
N MET A 524 0.15 3.38 -32.38
CA MET A 524 -0.40 2.63 -31.24
C MET A 524 -0.21 1.12 -31.40
N ILE A 525 -0.42 0.57 -32.60
CA ILE A 525 -0.18 -0.86 -32.88
C ILE A 525 1.29 -1.21 -32.62
N LYS A 526 2.23 -0.43 -33.17
CA LYS A 526 3.67 -0.65 -32.92
C LYS A 526 4.03 -0.53 -31.44
N ALA A 527 3.37 0.39 -30.72
CA ALA A 527 3.56 0.53 -29.29
C ALA A 527 3.10 -0.71 -28.52
N ILE A 528 1.96 -1.29 -28.88
CA ILE A 528 1.45 -2.52 -28.25
C ILE A 528 2.33 -3.72 -28.59
N GLU A 529 2.87 -3.80 -29.81
CA GLU A 529 3.79 -4.86 -30.23
C GLU A 529 5.07 -4.95 -29.40
N ILE A 530 5.44 -3.93 -28.63
CA ILE A 530 6.60 -4.01 -27.75
C ILE A 530 6.43 -5.12 -26.70
N LEU A 531 5.21 -5.34 -26.20
CA LEU A 531 4.91 -6.31 -25.16
C LEU A 531 5.20 -7.76 -25.60
N PRO A 532 4.63 -8.28 -26.72
CA PRO A 532 4.95 -9.61 -27.20
C PRO A 532 6.43 -9.74 -27.57
N LYS A 533 7.06 -8.70 -28.16
CA LYS A 533 8.49 -8.69 -28.47
C LYS A 533 9.35 -8.83 -27.20
N THR A 534 9.00 -8.13 -26.12
CA THR A 534 9.71 -8.21 -24.84
C THR A 534 9.57 -9.60 -24.20
N ILE A 535 8.38 -10.21 -24.22
CA ILE A 535 8.20 -11.59 -23.71
C ILE A 535 9.07 -12.56 -24.51
N LEU A 536 8.98 -12.52 -25.84
CA LEU A 536 9.77 -13.41 -26.70
C LEU A 536 11.27 -13.24 -26.46
N ASN A 537 11.75 -12.00 -26.31
CA ASN A 537 13.15 -11.71 -26.00
C ASN A 537 13.57 -12.29 -24.63
N ASN A 538 12.77 -12.06 -23.59
CA ASN A 538 13.07 -12.56 -22.25
C ASN A 538 13.03 -14.10 -22.16
N HIS A 539 12.29 -14.75 -23.05
CA HIS A 539 12.23 -16.20 -23.21
C HIS A 539 13.19 -16.76 -24.27
N SER A 540 14.01 -15.92 -24.92
CA SER A 540 14.94 -16.32 -26.00
C SER A 540 14.24 -17.06 -27.16
N LEU A 541 12.98 -16.71 -27.42
CA LEU A 541 12.16 -17.25 -28.50
C LEU A 541 12.32 -16.42 -29.78
N PRO A 542 12.12 -17.01 -30.98
CA PRO A 542 12.33 -16.31 -32.23
C PRO A 542 11.25 -15.24 -32.45
N ILE A 543 11.63 -13.96 -32.26
CA ILE A 543 10.74 -12.81 -32.35
C ILE A 543 10.11 -12.69 -33.74
N LEU A 544 10.94 -12.58 -34.78
CA LEU A 544 10.48 -12.33 -36.15
C LEU A 544 9.56 -13.47 -36.65
N LYS A 545 9.97 -14.73 -36.47
CA LYS A 545 9.17 -15.89 -36.90
C LYS A 545 7.78 -15.92 -36.24
N THR A 546 7.70 -15.61 -34.95
CA THR A 546 6.44 -15.60 -34.21
C THR A 546 5.54 -14.46 -34.69
N MET A 547 6.10 -13.26 -34.89
CA MET A 547 5.35 -12.09 -35.38
C MET A 547 4.88 -12.29 -36.83
N ASP A 548 5.72 -12.87 -37.69
CA ASP A 548 5.36 -13.22 -39.06
C ASP A 548 4.25 -14.27 -39.10
N ALA A 549 4.34 -15.30 -38.25
CA ALA A 549 3.29 -16.32 -38.12
C ALA A 549 1.97 -15.71 -37.65
N PHE A 550 1.99 -14.73 -36.73
CA PHE A 550 0.81 -13.99 -36.30
C PHE A 550 0.19 -13.20 -37.45
N ASN A 551 1.00 -12.41 -38.16
CA ASN A 551 0.53 -11.60 -39.29
C ASN A 551 -0.06 -12.48 -40.42
N ASN A 552 0.56 -13.63 -40.71
CA ASN A 552 0.06 -14.58 -41.70
C ASN A 552 -1.28 -15.20 -41.28
N ARG A 553 -1.47 -15.53 -40.00
CA ARG A 553 -2.77 -16.00 -39.49
C ARG A 553 -3.85 -14.92 -39.59
N ASN A 554 -3.50 -13.66 -39.34
CA ASN A 554 -4.45 -12.55 -39.47
C ASN A 554 -4.93 -12.40 -40.92
N LEU A 555 -4.03 -12.56 -41.90
CA LEU A 555 -4.35 -12.51 -43.33
C LEU A 555 -5.33 -13.61 -43.76
N LEU A 556 -5.32 -14.77 -43.09
CA LEU A 556 -6.16 -15.92 -43.44
C LEU A 556 -7.63 -15.79 -43.03
N LYS A 557 -8.06 -14.69 -42.40
CA LYS A 557 -9.47 -14.43 -42.02
C LYS A 557 -10.17 -15.62 -41.35
N GLU A 558 -9.48 -16.38 -40.51
CA GLU A 558 -10.15 -17.41 -39.70
C GLU A 558 -11.18 -16.73 -38.79
N ARG A 559 -12.44 -17.14 -38.97
CA ARG A 559 -13.65 -16.58 -38.33
C ARG A 559 -13.92 -17.17 -36.95
N ASP A 560 -12.97 -17.89 -36.38
CA ASP A 560 -13.18 -18.55 -35.10
C ASP A 560 -12.99 -17.53 -33.97
N SER A 561 -14.08 -16.86 -33.64
CA SER A 561 -14.22 -15.93 -32.51
C SER A 561 -14.09 -16.61 -31.14
N SER A 562 -13.84 -17.92 -31.09
CA SER A 562 -13.81 -18.73 -29.87
C SER A 562 -12.40 -18.98 -29.30
N HIS A 563 -11.33 -18.71 -30.07
CA HIS A 563 -9.96 -19.00 -29.64
C HIS A 563 -9.19 -17.73 -29.31
N PHE A 564 -8.74 -17.61 -28.05
CA PHE A 564 -7.90 -16.50 -27.60
C PHE A 564 -6.43 -16.85 -27.78
N ILE A 565 -5.87 -16.48 -28.93
CA ILE A 565 -4.51 -16.86 -29.33
C ILE A 565 -3.49 -16.02 -28.54
N GLY A 566 -2.78 -16.64 -27.61
CA GLY A 566 -1.66 -16.07 -26.86
C GLY A 566 -0.31 -16.68 -27.25
N ILE A 567 0.79 -16.15 -26.71
CA ILE A 567 2.16 -16.64 -26.94
C ILE A 567 2.40 -17.91 -26.12
N ASN A 568 2.86 -18.97 -26.79
CA ASN A 568 3.36 -20.15 -26.11
C ASN A 568 4.82 -19.94 -25.67
N ILE A 569 5.02 -19.89 -24.35
CA ILE A 569 6.34 -19.72 -23.73
C ILE A 569 7.12 -21.05 -23.68
N LYS A 570 6.43 -22.19 -23.72
CA LYS A 570 7.02 -23.54 -23.67
C LYS A 570 6.62 -24.31 -24.93
N PRO A 571 7.17 -23.96 -26.10
CA PRO A 571 6.84 -24.63 -27.36
C PRO A 571 7.27 -26.10 -27.30
N ASN A 572 6.36 -27.02 -27.61
CA ASN A 572 6.66 -28.46 -27.71
C ASN A 572 7.25 -28.85 -29.08
N GLY A 573 7.41 -27.89 -29.98
CA GLY A 573 7.98 -28.08 -31.31
C GLY A 573 8.35 -26.76 -32.00
N LEU A 574 9.01 -26.86 -33.16
CA LEU A 574 9.58 -25.71 -33.89
C LEU A 574 8.56 -24.67 -34.39
N ASN A 575 7.27 -25.04 -34.49
CA ASN A 575 6.19 -24.19 -34.99
C ASN A 575 5.04 -23.99 -33.98
N ASP A 576 5.23 -24.38 -32.73
CA ASP A 576 4.23 -24.29 -31.66
C ASP A 576 4.33 -22.94 -30.94
N TYR A 577 4.09 -21.85 -31.67
CA TYR A 577 4.30 -20.49 -31.16
C TYR A 577 3.13 -19.94 -30.34
N PHE A 578 1.96 -20.57 -30.41
CA PHE A 578 0.71 -20.01 -29.89
C PHE A 578 -0.06 -21.01 -29.05
N ILE A 579 -0.75 -20.51 -28.02
CA ILE A 579 -1.60 -21.28 -27.11
C ILE A 579 -2.96 -20.59 -26.98
N ASP A 580 -4.03 -21.35 -26.74
CA ASP A 580 -5.30 -20.76 -26.33
C ASP A 580 -5.23 -20.37 -24.85
N SER A 581 -5.17 -19.07 -24.57
CA SER A 581 -5.04 -18.53 -23.22
C SER A 581 -6.20 -18.92 -22.30
N LYS A 582 -7.43 -19.05 -22.83
CA LYS A 582 -8.59 -19.43 -22.00
C LYS A 582 -8.50 -20.90 -21.58
N GLN A 583 -8.21 -21.79 -22.53
CA GLN A 583 -8.06 -23.23 -22.24
C GLN A 583 -6.85 -23.51 -21.33
N ALA A 584 -5.77 -22.74 -21.49
CA ALA A 584 -4.60 -22.83 -20.62
C ALA A 584 -4.81 -22.23 -19.22
N GLY A 585 -5.96 -21.58 -18.96
CA GLY A 585 -6.24 -20.88 -17.72
C GLY A 585 -5.36 -19.65 -17.49
N ILE A 586 -4.76 -19.11 -18.56
CA ILE A 586 -3.86 -17.96 -18.49
C ILE A 586 -4.69 -16.67 -18.63
N LEU A 587 -5.11 -16.12 -17.50
CA LEU A 587 -6.01 -14.97 -17.41
C LEU A 587 -5.36 -13.76 -16.73
N GLU A 588 -5.94 -12.58 -16.92
CA GLU A 588 -5.55 -11.32 -16.26
C GLU A 588 -6.81 -10.53 -15.88
N THR A 589 -6.67 -9.50 -15.03
CA THR A 589 -7.80 -8.66 -14.63
C THR A 589 -8.22 -7.70 -15.73
N TYR A 590 -9.53 -7.54 -15.91
CA TYR A 590 -10.10 -6.54 -16.81
C TYR A 590 -9.61 -5.12 -16.45
N ARG A 591 -9.72 -4.76 -15.16
CA ARG A 591 -9.29 -3.45 -14.63
C ARG A 591 -7.89 -3.05 -15.04
N SER A 592 -6.94 -3.97 -14.91
CA SER A 592 -5.52 -3.71 -15.18
C SER A 592 -5.35 -3.19 -16.60
N LYS A 593 -5.88 -3.91 -17.61
CA LYS A 593 -5.73 -3.53 -19.02
C LYS A 593 -6.39 -2.19 -19.33
N THR A 594 -7.64 -1.98 -18.92
CA THR A 594 -8.37 -0.75 -19.20
C THR A 594 -7.67 0.47 -18.60
N GLN A 595 -7.19 0.35 -17.36
CA GLN A 595 -6.47 1.43 -16.69
C GLN A 595 -5.07 1.64 -17.28
N ILE A 596 -4.32 0.60 -17.63
CA ILE A 596 -3.00 0.74 -18.28
C ILE A 596 -3.11 1.61 -19.54
N PHE A 597 -4.07 1.31 -20.44
CA PHE A 597 -4.25 2.09 -21.67
C PHE A 597 -4.74 3.52 -21.40
N ARG A 598 -5.60 3.72 -20.38
CA ARG A 598 -6.03 5.06 -19.96
C ARG A 598 -4.84 5.89 -19.47
N TYR A 599 -4.09 5.37 -18.51
CA TYR A 599 -2.91 6.04 -17.96
C TYR A 599 -1.83 6.26 -19.02
N LEU A 600 -1.63 5.31 -19.94
CA LEU A 600 -0.70 5.45 -21.06
C LEU A 600 -1.00 6.71 -21.86
N ILE A 601 -2.26 6.88 -22.26
CA ILE A 601 -2.68 7.99 -23.11
C ILE A 601 -2.61 9.30 -22.32
N ASP A 602 -3.01 9.32 -21.05
CA ASP A 602 -2.90 10.51 -20.21
C ASP A 602 -1.45 10.96 -20.03
N ILE A 603 -0.53 10.03 -19.76
CA ILE A 603 0.89 10.32 -19.55
C ILE A 603 1.56 10.77 -20.85
N VAL A 604 1.35 10.04 -21.95
CA VAL A 604 1.94 10.41 -23.25
C VAL A 604 1.37 11.75 -23.73
N SER A 605 0.07 11.99 -23.53
CA SER A 605 -0.54 13.29 -23.83
C SER A 605 0.00 14.41 -22.95
N LEU A 606 0.31 14.13 -21.68
CA LEU A 606 0.95 15.11 -20.80
C LEU A 606 2.35 15.45 -21.30
N LEU A 607 3.15 14.46 -21.67
CA LEU A 607 4.52 14.66 -22.16
C LEU A 607 4.54 15.41 -23.50
N LEU A 608 3.66 15.05 -24.44
CA LEU A 608 3.55 15.72 -25.75
C LEU A 608 3.09 17.18 -25.67
N LYS A 609 2.46 17.60 -24.55
CA LYS A 609 2.06 18.99 -24.32
C LYS A 609 3.21 19.86 -23.78
N ILE A 610 4.33 19.26 -23.38
CA ILE A 610 5.44 19.99 -22.78
C ILE A 610 6.30 20.54 -23.90
N ASP A 611 6.13 21.83 -24.15
CA ASP A 611 6.87 22.55 -25.19
C ASP A 611 8.21 23.09 -24.66
N GLN A 612 8.26 23.52 -23.39
CA GLN A 612 9.44 24.11 -22.79
C GLN A 612 9.62 23.67 -21.34
N ILE A 613 10.89 23.48 -20.94
CA ILE A 613 11.29 23.19 -19.55
C ILE A 613 12.03 24.41 -19.02
N ILE A 614 11.40 25.15 -18.11
CA ILE A 614 12.00 26.33 -17.49
C ILE A 614 12.41 25.97 -16.05
N PRO A 615 13.71 25.78 -15.76
CA PRO A 615 14.16 25.61 -14.38
C PRO A 615 13.96 26.92 -13.61
N TYR A 616 13.15 26.88 -12.56
CA TYR A 616 12.99 28.00 -11.63
C TYR A 616 13.61 27.67 -10.29
N GLN A 617 14.63 28.42 -9.89
CA GLN A 617 15.04 28.47 -8.49
C GLN A 617 14.25 29.58 -7.80
N PRO A 618 13.55 29.30 -6.68
CA PRO A 618 13.02 30.38 -5.86
C PRO A 618 14.20 31.27 -5.49
N ARG A 619 14.07 32.58 -5.72
CA ARG A 619 15.04 33.56 -5.22
C ARG A 619 15.05 33.43 -3.70
N ASN A 620 15.93 32.58 -3.17
CA ASN A 620 16.34 32.66 -1.78
C ASN A 620 16.81 34.10 -1.61
N LEU A 621 16.15 34.84 -0.73
CA LEU A 621 16.52 36.19 -0.32
C LEU A 621 18.04 36.20 -0.14
N ILE A 622 18.75 36.86 -1.05
CA ILE A 622 20.19 37.07 -0.95
C ILE A 622 20.34 37.97 0.28
N LEU A 623 20.50 37.37 1.46
CA LEU A 623 20.86 38.09 2.66
C LEU A 623 22.18 38.81 2.36
N PRO A 624 22.31 40.12 2.66
CA PRO A 624 23.52 40.87 2.40
C PRO A 624 24.76 40.13 2.94
N PRO A 625 25.93 40.22 2.28
CA PRO A 625 27.13 39.48 2.66
C PRO A 625 27.58 39.70 4.12
N GLN A 626 27.15 40.81 4.74
CA GLN A 626 27.32 41.08 6.17
C GLN A 626 26.55 40.08 7.05
N PHE A 627 25.28 39.82 6.74
CA PHE A 627 24.45 38.86 7.47
C PHE A 627 24.89 37.41 7.25
N GLN A 628 25.46 37.09 6.07
CA GLN A 628 26.06 35.77 5.83
C GLN A 628 27.32 35.56 6.67
N LYS A 629 28.21 36.57 6.75
CA LYS A 629 29.41 36.54 7.61
C LYS A 629 29.06 36.51 9.09
N GLU A 630 28.00 37.19 9.52
CA GLU A 630 27.52 37.12 10.90
C GLU A 630 26.95 35.74 11.23
N ARG A 631 26.14 35.15 10.34
CA ARG A 631 25.65 33.76 10.50
C ARG A 631 26.79 32.76 10.55
N GLU A 632 27.80 32.89 9.68
CA GLU A 632 28.98 32.02 9.71
C GLU A 632 29.81 32.19 10.98
N ARG A 633 29.91 33.41 11.52
CA ARG A 633 30.57 33.69 12.80
C ARG A 633 29.77 33.09 13.97
N GLU A 634 28.44 33.18 13.94
CA GLU A 634 27.56 32.56 14.94
C GLU A 634 27.61 31.03 14.90
N LEU A 635 27.62 30.43 13.70
CA LEU A 635 27.81 29.00 13.49
C LEU A 635 29.19 28.54 13.97
N LYS A 636 30.26 29.28 13.69
CA LYS A 636 31.61 28.96 14.19
C LYS A 636 31.71 29.08 15.71
N LYS A 637 31.04 30.08 16.32
CA LYS A 637 30.97 30.22 17.78
C LYS A 637 30.20 29.06 18.43
N THR A 638 29.06 28.66 17.85
CA THR A 638 28.27 27.52 18.35
C THR A 638 29.03 26.20 18.20
N LEU A 639 29.76 26.00 17.10
CA LEU A 639 30.61 24.82 16.89
C LEU A 639 31.79 24.78 17.88
N GLN A 640 32.47 25.91 18.12
CA GLN A 640 33.54 25.99 19.13
C GLN A 640 33.04 25.78 20.57
N GLN A 641 31.80 26.19 20.85
CA GLN A 641 31.16 25.97 22.14
C GLN A 641 30.77 24.49 22.32
N GLN A 642 30.28 23.84 21.26
CA GLN A 642 30.03 22.39 21.24
C GLN A 642 31.33 21.57 21.34
N GLU A 643 32.44 22.02 20.74
CA GLU A 643 33.74 21.35 20.86
C GLU A 643 34.37 21.48 22.26
N LYS A 644 34.12 22.60 22.96
CA LYS A 644 34.51 22.77 24.36
C LYS A 644 33.66 21.90 25.29
N GLU A 645 32.34 21.87 25.08
CA GLU A 645 31.41 20.98 25.80
C GLU A 645 31.73 19.49 25.56
N ALA A 646 32.25 19.13 24.38
CA ALA A 646 32.67 17.77 24.05
C ALA A 646 34.02 17.36 24.66
N LYS A 647 34.90 18.31 25.01
CA LYS A 647 36.19 18.03 25.65
C LYS A 647 36.10 17.90 27.17
N GLU A 648 35.11 18.52 27.81
CA GLU A 648 34.92 18.46 29.27
C GLU A 648 34.07 17.28 29.73
N ASN A 649 33.26 16.65 28.86
CA ASN A 649 32.43 15.50 29.21
C ASN A 649 32.99 14.18 28.65
N ARG A 650 33.93 13.57 29.38
CA ARG A 650 34.20 12.13 29.28
C ARG A 650 33.18 11.39 30.16
N GLU A 651 32.10 10.91 29.53
CA GLU A 651 31.32 9.69 29.83
C GLU A 651 29.88 9.81 29.27
N TYR A 652 29.45 8.79 28.49
CA TYR A 652 28.11 8.52 27.93
C TYR A 652 27.43 9.57 27.02
N ILE A 653 27.34 9.28 25.71
CA ILE A 653 26.54 10.06 24.74
C ILE A 653 25.24 9.32 24.38
N ARG A 654 24.13 9.86 24.88
CA ARG A 654 22.74 9.59 24.47
C ARG A 654 22.41 10.48 23.27
N PHE A 655 21.84 9.90 22.20
CA PHE A 655 21.37 10.65 21.03
C PHE A 655 20.25 11.64 21.42
N LYS A 656 20.36 12.91 21.03
CA LYS A 656 19.26 13.89 21.02
C LYS A 656 19.00 14.34 19.59
N THR A 657 17.73 14.46 19.21
CA THR A 657 17.28 15.03 17.94
C THR A 657 17.47 16.55 17.91
N PRO A 658 17.67 17.18 16.74
CA PRO A 658 17.78 18.63 16.61
C PRO A 658 16.45 19.30 16.98
N LYS A 659 16.50 20.38 17.76
CA LYS A 659 15.33 21.19 18.10
C LYS A 659 14.81 21.91 16.85
N ILE A 660 13.61 21.54 16.41
CA ILE A 660 12.82 22.33 15.46
C ILE A 660 12.28 23.54 16.23
N THR A 661 12.80 24.74 15.95
CA THR A 661 12.31 26.00 16.53
C THR A 661 10.99 26.40 15.86
N SER A 662 9.89 26.38 16.62
CA SER A 662 8.55 26.79 16.15
C SER A 662 8.46 28.27 15.75
N GLU A 663 9.43 29.10 16.18
CA GLU A 663 9.49 30.53 15.85
C GLU A 663 9.69 30.81 14.35
N TYR A 664 10.32 29.89 13.60
CA TYR A 664 10.50 30.08 12.15
C TYR A 664 9.17 29.95 11.40
N PHE A 665 8.37 28.93 11.74
CA PHE A 665 7.06 28.71 11.14
C PHE A 665 6.05 29.80 11.51
N GLU A 666 6.06 30.29 12.74
CA GLU A 666 5.16 31.40 13.13
C GLU A 666 5.55 32.71 12.43
N ASN A 667 6.84 33.01 12.30
CA ASN A 667 7.30 34.19 11.59
C ASN A 667 7.03 34.14 10.07
N GLU A 668 7.18 32.97 9.43
CA GLU A 668 6.78 32.80 8.03
C GLU A 668 5.27 32.96 7.85
N LYS A 669 4.45 32.39 8.75
CA LYS A 669 3.00 32.60 8.72
C LYS A 669 2.66 34.08 8.88
N LEU A 670 3.26 34.78 9.84
CA LEU A 670 3.04 36.21 10.08
C LEU A 670 3.47 37.08 8.90
N GLN A 671 4.59 36.77 8.25
CA GLN A 671 5.05 37.51 7.07
C GLN A 671 4.18 37.22 5.84
N HIS A 672 3.73 35.98 5.68
CA HIS A 672 2.83 35.58 4.60
C HIS A 672 1.46 36.27 4.74
N THR A 673 0.90 36.31 5.96
CA THR A 673 -0.36 37.02 6.23
C THR A 673 -0.20 38.54 6.07
N LYS A 674 0.95 39.12 6.46
CA LYS A 674 1.25 40.55 6.21
C LYS A 674 1.31 40.89 4.72
N LYS A 675 1.97 40.06 3.91
CA LYS A 675 2.05 40.26 2.45
C LYS A 675 0.70 40.10 1.76
N LEU A 676 -0.09 39.10 2.15
CA LEU A 676 -1.46 38.92 1.63
C LEU A 676 -2.36 40.12 1.98
N ASN A 677 -2.25 40.65 3.20
CA ASN A 677 -3.07 41.79 3.60
C ASN A 677 -2.68 43.10 2.89
N GLN A 678 -1.40 43.30 2.54
CA GLN A 678 -0.93 44.45 1.76
C GLN A 678 -1.32 44.38 0.27
N LEU A 679 -1.54 43.17 -0.26
CA LEU A 679 -1.92 42.96 -1.66
C LEU A 679 -3.42 43.17 -1.92
N PHE A 680 -4.28 43.05 -0.91
CA PHE A 680 -5.73 43.00 -1.09
C PHE A 680 -6.54 44.10 -0.38
N TYR A 681 -5.97 44.84 0.58
CA TYR A 681 -6.70 45.87 1.32
C TYR A 681 -5.96 47.22 1.32
N LEU A 682 -6.71 48.32 1.25
CA LEU A 682 -6.18 49.68 1.44
C LEU A 682 -5.65 49.86 2.87
N ASP A 683 -4.54 50.59 3.03
CA ASP A 683 -3.82 50.75 4.30
C ASP A 683 -4.72 51.23 5.47
N GLU A 684 -5.71 52.09 5.18
CA GLU A 684 -6.68 52.56 6.17
C GLU A 684 -7.56 51.42 6.75
N GLN A 685 -7.89 50.41 5.94
CA GLN A 685 -8.70 49.26 6.39
C GLN A 685 -7.87 48.29 7.24
N VAL A 686 -6.57 48.17 6.95
CA VAL A 686 -5.62 47.39 7.73
C VAL A 686 -5.40 48.02 9.11
N GLU A 687 -5.32 49.36 9.20
CA GLU A 687 -5.23 50.05 10.48
C GLU A 687 -6.49 49.95 11.34
N LYS A 688 -7.68 50.05 10.73
CA LYS A 688 -8.95 49.86 11.45
C LYS A 688 -9.06 48.45 12.06
N ARG A 689 -8.63 47.41 11.34
CA ARG A 689 -8.60 46.03 11.86
C ARG A 689 -7.57 45.84 12.98
N LYS A 690 -6.37 46.42 12.86
CA LYS A 690 -5.36 46.39 13.95
C LYS A 690 -5.85 47.08 15.23
N LYS A 691 -6.66 48.14 15.10
CA LYS A 691 -7.32 48.77 16.25
C LYS A 691 -8.37 47.85 16.86
N PHE A 692 -9.17 47.16 16.05
CA PHE A 692 -10.16 46.17 16.53
C PHE A 692 -9.52 44.97 17.25
N GLU A 693 -8.42 44.41 16.73
CA GLU A 693 -7.73 43.26 17.35
C GLU A 693 -7.12 43.57 18.73
N LYS A 694 -6.75 44.84 18.99
CA LYS A 694 -6.30 45.30 20.32
C LYS A 694 -7.42 45.33 21.36
N TYR A 695 -8.69 45.42 20.94
CA TYR A 695 -9.83 45.42 21.86
C TYR A 695 -10.40 44.02 22.14
N THR A 696 -10.09 43.02 21.31
CA THR A 696 -10.62 41.65 21.46
C THR A 696 -9.76 40.71 22.32
N THR A 697 -8.55 41.10 22.73
CA THR A 697 -7.63 40.23 23.49
C THR A 697 -7.64 40.41 25.01
N ASN A 698 -8.60 41.13 25.60
CA ASN A 698 -8.75 41.13 27.07
C ASN A 698 -10.16 41.57 27.54
N GLN A 699 -11.10 40.62 27.62
CA GLN A 699 -12.37 40.83 28.34
C GLN A 699 -12.84 39.67 29.25
N PHE A 700 -11.99 38.65 29.51
CA PHE A 700 -12.31 37.60 30.49
C PHE A 700 -11.22 37.39 31.56
N SER A 701 -10.55 38.47 31.95
CA SER A 701 -9.72 38.51 33.15
C SER A 701 -10.11 39.72 34.02
N LYS A 702 -11.31 39.65 34.59
CA LYS A 702 -11.69 40.30 35.85
C LYS A 702 -12.73 39.45 36.54
#